data_AF-A0A934ADK2-F1
#
_entry.id   AF-A0A934ADK2-F1
#
_cell.length_a   1.000
_cell.length_b   1.000
_cell.length_c   1.000
_cell.angle_alpha   90.00
_cell.angle_beta   90.00
_cell.angle_gamma   90.00
#
_symmetry.space_group_name_H-M   'P 1'
#
loop_
_entity.id
_entity.type
_entity.pdbx_description
1 polymer ?
#
loop_
_entity_poly.entity_id
_entity_poly.type
_entity_poly.pdbx_seq_one_letter_code
_entity_poly.pdbx_strand_id
1 'polypeptide(L)'
;MNLPHILEKFLQKPEAKREVFLTLILQSDFVQAGSWHIKEDGTPHMLGSSLHVVAHDSWEERLEASDGAISTLPSIEGEDIVKVVLGLHSSYLTPSGDIDKHVRVEMKKLTKDLHLQPVGFVSLPQALIYKMKKEEGTPPSVILIGVSGRELCISLYKIATRVAEQSIDTNGKGIAEHIDETLANFPDAEILPSRILLYGAQPQDLEDVKRELLRFPWQSKPNFMHFPKIECIPSDVLIESVSYAGASELATSMKDEELEPVAEETKNSLKEPEMLQDSKDKTEHASGLFSEDELISQKQKEDITKAVYAENGEKIEDKTLQQKTENYQEMKESDVVVVDPESLGFSKEKVDTRVPHISDEFDKTDDTEKAIDTPSKMSTLVVSIHDFFSRITIFKNTSWLTTSMLPVLGVFALLVLGFFLVYWFIPVATVTILETLKPISISSAVIIDPGATSIDGQTGVIPGKKQEKTLTGEKTIDVSGKKQVGDQAKGVVTIYNKSIASKALKKGSILLSGSLSFTLDDDVSVASATESIGSMTFGKSSGAITARAIGGQSNLSENSEFLFKEFSDVVARNEKQLSGGTSRDVTVVTRADQDALVKSVTTDLLESAKNELGSQILGGEQMIDDTVKTQVSAKSFLQELDQEATQLKGKVTLTVSGVSFSRPDLSSLLHDTLDKEIADGYRLASKEPEASLSGVKITKDGKISTHVVYSATTEPIIDVSEVLKSIVGKSISDVQKYLESKKGIAGVVFDIKRWFWNDRLPINRKNIEVRIETQ
;
A
#
# COMPACT_ATOMS: atom_id res chain seq x y z
N MET A 1 -56.47 -28.15 -9.75
CA MET A 1 -56.73 -26.82 -10.35
C MET A 1 -55.42 -26.09 -10.36
N ASN A 2 -54.93 -25.66 -11.52
CA ASN A 2 -53.71 -24.87 -11.61
C ASN A 2 -54.10 -23.39 -11.63
N LEU A 3 -53.37 -22.53 -10.94
CA LEU A 3 -53.49 -21.08 -11.14
C LEU A 3 -52.98 -20.73 -12.56
N PRO A 4 -53.54 -19.69 -13.21
CA PRO A 4 -53.02 -19.22 -14.48
C PRO A 4 -51.67 -18.50 -14.29
N HIS A 5 -50.74 -18.79 -15.19
CA HIS A 5 -49.35 -18.28 -15.30
C HIS A 5 -49.23 -16.73 -15.41
N ILE A 6 -50.35 -16.02 -15.35
CA ILE A 6 -50.46 -14.55 -15.43
C ILE A 6 -50.11 -13.89 -14.09
N LEU A 7 -50.33 -14.57 -12.97
CA LEU A 7 -50.09 -14.02 -11.62
C LEU A 7 -48.60 -13.93 -11.25
N GLU A 8 -47.74 -14.80 -11.79
CA GLU A 8 -46.28 -14.71 -11.57
C GLU A 8 -45.68 -13.44 -12.18
N LYS A 9 -46.13 -13.05 -13.40
CA LYS A 9 -45.74 -11.79 -14.03
C LYS A 9 -46.25 -10.53 -13.32
N PHE A 10 -47.20 -10.66 -12.38
CA PHE A 10 -47.68 -9.55 -11.54
C PHE A 10 -47.02 -9.48 -10.16
N LEU A 11 -46.16 -10.46 -9.82
CA LEU A 11 -45.40 -10.52 -8.57
C LEU A 11 -43.90 -10.32 -8.74
N GLN A 12 -43.42 -10.18 -9.98
CA GLN A 12 -42.08 -9.65 -10.24
C GLN A 12 -42.07 -8.16 -9.87
N LYS A 13 -41.55 -7.86 -8.67
CA LYS A 13 -41.04 -6.53 -8.29
C LYS A 13 -40.17 -6.04 -9.45
N PRO A 14 -40.37 -4.82 -9.98
CA PRO A 14 -39.52 -4.32 -11.05
C PRO A 14 -38.07 -4.32 -10.55
N GLU A 15 -37.17 -4.96 -11.29
CA GLU A 15 -35.76 -4.90 -10.98
C GLU A 15 -35.33 -3.43 -11.07
N ALA A 16 -34.71 -2.93 -10.01
CA ALA A 16 -34.14 -1.59 -10.03
C ALA A 16 -33.07 -1.54 -11.14
N LYS A 17 -33.08 -0.47 -11.94
CA LYS A 17 -32.01 -0.22 -12.93
C LYS A 17 -30.66 -0.30 -12.24
N ARG A 18 -29.87 -1.31 -12.56
CA ARG A 18 -28.55 -1.56 -11.97
C ARG A 18 -27.51 -0.93 -12.88
N GLU A 19 -27.13 0.30 -12.54
CA GLU A 19 -26.15 1.07 -13.30
C GLU A 19 -24.93 0.20 -13.67
N VAL A 20 -24.68 0.09 -14.98
CA VAL A 20 -23.59 -0.70 -15.53
C VAL A 20 -22.34 0.16 -15.65
N PHE A 21 -21.24 -0.39 -15.15
CA PHE A 21 -19.91 0.18 -15.21
C PHE A 21 -19.06 -0.56 -16.25
N LEU A 22 -18.17 0.20 -16.90
CA LEU A 22 -17.09 -0.34 -17.71
C LEU A 22 -15.82 -0.43 -16.86
N THR A 23 -15.09 -1.54 -16.97
CA THR A 23 -13.65 -1.56 -16.72
C THR A 23 -12.93 -1.55 -18.05
N LEU A 24 -11.89 -0.71 -18.18
CA LEU A 24 -11.01 -0.68 -19.34
C LEU A 24 -9.54 -0.75 -18.86
N ILE A 25 -8.88 -1.86 -19.14
CA ILE A 25 -7.44 -2.03 -18.95
C ILE A 25 -6.70 -1.52 -20.18
N LEU A 26 -5.73 -0.64 -19.96
CA LEU A 26 -4.85 -0.09 -20.98
C LEU A 26 -3.42 -0.60 -20.74
N GLN A 27 -2.84 -1.23 -21.76
CA GLN A 27 -1.47 -1.76 -21.81
C GLN A 27 -0.80 -1.37 -23.13
N SER A 28 0.46 -1.75 -23.36
CA SER A 28 1.18 -1.48 -24.62
C SER A 28 0.95 -2.55 -25.70
N ASP A 29 0.68 -3.78 -25.29
CA ASP A 29 0.42 -4.95 -26.14
C ASP A 29 -1.05 -5.39 -26.17
N PHE A 30 -1.92 -4.82 -25.32
CA PHE A 30 -3.35 -5.08 -25.35
C PHE A 30 -4.24 -3.98 -24.77
N VAL A 31 -5.53 -4.10 -25.04
CA VAL A 31 -6.63 -3.46 -24.31
C VAL A 31 -7.62 -4.54 -23.90
N GLN A 32 -8.14 -4.48 -22.67
CA GLN A 32 -9.19 -5.39 -22.22
C GLN A 32 -10.34 -4.60 -21.60
N ALA A 33 -11.54 -4.80 -22.14
CA ALA A 33 -12.76 -4.21 -21.63
C ALA A 33 -13.58 -5.28 -20.85
N GLY A 34 -14.38 -4.83 -19.89
CA GLY A 34 -15.34 -5.68 -19.19
C GLY A 34 -16.51 -4.88 -18.64
N SER A 35 -17.74 -5.35 -18.88
CA SER A 35 -18.96 -4.74 -18.35
C SER A 35 -19.39 -5.44 -17.07
N TRP A 36 -19.85 -4.68 -16.07
CA TRP A 36 -20.27 -5.20 -14.78
C TRP A 36 -21.27 -4.28 -14.06
N HIS A 37 -22.00 -4.82 -13.09
CA HIS A 37 -22.80 -4.02 -12.15
C HIS A 37 -22.40 -4.32 -10.70
N ILE A 38 -22.74 -3.42 -9.77
CA ILE A 38 -22.54 -3.64 -8.32
C ILE A 38 -23.64 -4.57 -7.79
N LYS A 39 -23.29 -5.54 -6.95
CA LYS A 39 -24.24 -6.40 -6.21
C LYS A 39 -24.61 -5.77 -4.86
N GLU A 40 -25.66 -6.29 -4.22
CA GLU A 40 -26.11 -5.87 -2.88
C GLU A 40 -25.04 -6.03 -1.78
N ASP A 41 -24.01 -6.86 -2.00
CA ASP A 41 -22.85 -7.03 -1.10
C ASP A 41 -21.67 -6.05 -1.39
N GLY A 42 -21.80 -5.18 -2.39
CA GLY A 42 -20.77 -4.24 -2.83
C GLY A 42 -19.70 -4.82 -3.77
N THR A 43 -19.79 -6.10 -4.16
CA THR A 43 -18.86 -6.73 -5.12
C THR A 43 -19.34 -6.57 -6.57
N PRO A 44 -18.46 -6.62 -7.58
CA PRO A 44 -18.87 -6.58 -8.98
C PRO A 44 -19.53 -7.90 -9.41
N HIS A 45 -20.47 -7.83 -10.35
CA HIS A 45 -20.92 -8.95 -11.16
C HIS A 45 -20.53 -8.69 -12.61
N MET A 46 -19.55 -9.45 -13.13
CA MET A 46 -19.14 -9.38 -14.53
C MET A 46 -20.27 -9.87 -15.44
N LEU A 47 -20.66 -9.02 -16.40
CA LEU A 47 -21.63 -9.32 -17.47
C LEU A 47 -20.91 -9.86 -18.72
N GLY A 48 -19.69 -9.41 -18.98
CA GLY A 48 -18.81 -9.94 -20.02
C GLY A 48 -17.40 -9.33 -19.98
N SER A 49 -16.45 -9.99 -20.63
CA SER A 49 -15.07 -9.54 -20.84
C SER A 49 -14.68 -9.69 -22.32
N SER A 50 -13.77 -8.84 -22.79
CA SER A 50 -13.28 -8.85 -24.18
C SER A 50 -11.85 -8.28 -24.24
N LEU A 51 -10.93 -8.98 -24.90
CA LEU A 51 -9.52 -8.58 -25.01
C LEU A 51 -9.13 -8.40 -26.48
N HIS A 52 -8.54 -7.25 -26.80
CA HIS A 52 -8.00 -6.91 -28.12
C HIS A 52 -6.49 -6.67 -28.02
N VAL A 53 -5.73 -7.21 -28.97
CA VAL A 53 -4.27 -7.09 -29.02
C VAL A 53 -3.90 -5.78 -29.72
N VAL A 54 -2.90 -5.08 -29.18
CA VAL A 54 -2.28 -3.89 -29.77
C VAL A 54 -0.96 -4.34 -30.41
N ALA A 55 -0.73 -4.02 -31.69
CA ALA A 55 0.41 -4.55 -32.43
C ALA A 55 1.66 -3.68 -32.30
N HIS A 56 1.48 -2.36 -32.13
CA HIS A 56 2.54 -1.40 -31.87
C HIS A 56 2.14 -0.45 -30.74
N ASP A 57 3.07 -0.12 -29.84
CA ASP A 57 2.84 0.88 -28.78
C ASP A 57 2.53 2.25 -29.42
N SER A 58 1.24 2.54 -29.52
CA SER A 58 0.69 3.79 -30.00
C SER A 58 -0.65 4.06 -29.32
N TRP A 59 -1.04 5.33 -29.19
CA TRP A 59 -2.36 5.67 -28.63
C TRP A 59 -3.49 5.59 -29.65
N GLU A 60 -3.15 5.44 -30.94
CA GLU A 60 -4.11 5.27 -32.02
C GLU A 60 -4.59 3.81 -32.12
N GLU A 61 -3.66 2.82 -32.09
CA GLU A 61 -4.06 1.41 -32.00
C GLU A 61 -4.74 1.08 -30.66
N ARG A 62 -4.33 1.70 -29.54
CA ARG A 62 -5.06 1.56 -28.26
C ARG A 62 -6.49 2.09 -28.33
N LEU A 63 -6.75 3.16 -29.08
CA LEU A 63 -8.10 3.71 -29.27
C LEU A 63 -8.96 2.75 -30.11
N GLU A 64 -8.42 2.23 -31.21
CA GLU A 64 -9.10 1.23 -32.06
C GLU A 64 -9.35 -0.09 -31.30
N ALA A 65 -8.38 -0.57 -30.52
CA ALA A 65 -8.53 -1.74 -29.67
C ALA A 65 -9.53 -1.52 -28.53
N SER A 66 -9.67 -0.29 -28.02
CA SER A 66 -10.69 0.06 -27.02
C SER A 66 -12.09 0.04 -27.62
N ASP A 67 -12.30 0.66 -28.78
CA ASP A 67 -13.59 0.64 -29.49
C ASP A 67 -13.99 -0.80 -29.89
N GLY A 68 -13.04 -1.58 -30.42
CA GLY A 68 -13.22 -2.99 -30.74
C GLY A 68 -13.59 -3.85 -29.53
N ALA A 69 -12.93 -3.65 -28.39
CA ALA A 69 -13.26 -4.37 -27.16
C ALA A 69 -14.65 -3.97 -26.63
N ILE A 70 -14.93 -2.66 -26.50
CA ILE A 70 -16.22 -2.15 -25.99
C ILE A 70 -17.39 -2.61 -26.87
N SER A 71 -17.25 -2.56 -28.19
CA SER A 71 -18.28 -3.02 -29.14
C SER A 71 -18.46 -4.54 -29.19
N THR A 72 -17.52 -5.31 -28.64
CA THR A 72 -17.60 -6.78 -28.49
C THR A 72 -18.30 -7.20 -27.19
N LEU A 73 -18.49 -6.30 -26.22
CA LEU A 73 -19.21 -6.59 -24.98
C LEU A 73 -20.71 -6.87 -25.24
N PRO A 74 -21.38 -7.67 -24.37
CA PRO A 74 -22.80 -7.96 -24.51
C PRO A 74 -23.65 -6.68 -24.50
N SER A 75 -24.47 -6.47 -25.54
CA SER A 75 -25.37 -5.31 -25.63
C SER A 75 -26.45 -5.37 -24.54
N ILE A 76 -26.54 -4.33 -23.72
CA ILE A 76 -27.49 -4.22 -22.61
C ILE A 76 -28.65 -3.32 -23.05
N GLU A 77 -29.89 -3.79 -22.92
CA GLU A 77 -31.07 -3.07 -23.40
C GLU A 77 -31.39 -1.84 -22.54
N GLY A 78 -31.06 -0.64 -23.05
CA GLY A 78 -31.58 0.63 -22.52
C GLY A 78 -30.77 1.25 -21.37
N GLU A 79 -29.46 0.96 -21.30
CA GLU A 79 -28.49 1.69 -20.48
C GLU A 79 -27.23 2.02 -21.30
N ASP A 80 -26.89 3.30 -21.40
CA ASP A 80 -25.65 3.76 -22.00
C ASP A 80 -24.49 3.50 -21.02
N ILE A 81 -23.44 2.82 -21.46
CA ILE A 81 -22.27 2.52 -20.62
C ILE A 81 -21.38 3.76 -20.53
N VAL A 82 -21.75 4.70 -19.66
CA VAL A 82 -21.09 6.00 -19.53
C VAL A 82 -19.92 5.99 -18.55
N LYS A 83 -20.00 5.27 -17.43
CA LYS A 83 -19.00 5.31 -16.34
C LYS A 83 -17.90 4.27 -16.55
N VAL A 84 -16.62 4.68 -16.52
CA VAL A 84 -15.46 3.78 -16.66
C VAL A 84 -14.48 3.84 -15.49
N VAL A 85 -13.97 2.66 -15.08
CA VAL A 85 -12.84 2.46 -14.19
C VAL A 85 -11.63 2.01 -15.01
N LEU A 86 -10.48 2.64 -14.82
CA LEU A 86 -9.30 2.46 -15.66
C LEU A 86 -8.22 1.62 -14.96
N GLY A 87 -7.91 0.45 -15.53
CA GLY A 87 -6.80 -0.40 -15.09
C GLY A 87 -5.51 -0.02 -15.82
N LEU A 88 -4.50 0.46 -15.09
CA LEU A 88 -3.29 1.02 -15.69
C LEU A 88 -2.04 0.19 -15.38
N HIS A 89 -1.15 0.09 -16.37
CA HIS A 89 0.20 -0.42 -16.16
C HIS A 89 1.03 0.54 -15.30
N SER A 90 1.95 0.02 -14.50
CA SER A 90 2.79 0.83 -13.60
C SER A 90 3.70 1.82 -14.35
N SER A 91 4.04 1.58 -15.63
CA SER A 91 4.79 2.56 -16.45
C SER A 91 3.96 3.78 -16.87
N TYR A 92 2.64 3.80 -16.63
CA TYR A 92 1.77 4.96 -16.85
C TYR A 92 1.60 5.82 -15.59
N LEU A 93 2.25 5.43 -14.49
CA LEU A 93 2.18 6.10 -13.20
C LEU A 93 3.54 6.70 -12.83
N THR A 94 3.51 7.85 -12.14
CA THR A 94 4.68 8.43 -11.49
C THR A 94 5.08 7.59 -10.26
N PRO A 95 6.29 7.80 -9.70
CA PRO A 95 6.65 7.23 -8.40
C PRO A 95 5.71 7.62 -7.24
N SER A 96 4.93 8.71 -7.37
CA SER A 96 3.88 9.09 -6.41
C SER A 96 2.55 8.34 -6.58
N GLY A 97 2.39 7.55 -7.65
CA GLY A 97 1.15 6.82 -7.97
C GLY A 97 0.17 7.58 -8.86
N ASP A 98 0.48 8.82 -9.26
CA ASP A 98 -0.37 9.62 -10.14
C ASP A 98 -0.15 9.25 -11.62
N ILE A 99 -1.18 9.35 -12.47
CA ILE A 99 -1.02 9.14 -13.92
C ILE A 99 0.01 10.13 -14.49
N ASP A 100 1.03 9.65 -15.22
CA ASP A 100 2.02 10.51 -15.88
C ASP A 100 1.37 11.58 -16.78
N LYS A 101 1.97 12.78 -16.87
CA LYS A 101 1.36 13.90 -17.59
C LYS A 101 1.25 13.66 -19.11
N HIS A 102 2.12 12.87 -19.74
CA HIS A 102 1.97 12.53 -21.16
C HIS A 102 0.82 11.54 -21.36
N VAL A 103 0.82 10.43 -20.61
CA VAL A 103 -0.23 9.40 -20.68
C VAL A 103 -1.62 9.99 -20.39
N ARG A 104 -1.71 10.87 -19.39
CA ARG A 104 -2.92 11.60 -18.99
C ARG A 104 -3.53 12.49 -20.09
N VAL A 105 -2.73 12.98 -21.05
CA VAL A 105 -3.26 13.74 -22.20
C VAL A 105 -3.95 12.80 -23.19
N GLU A 106 -3.32 11.68 -23.54
CA GLU A 106 -3.89 10.70 -24.46
C GLU A 106 -5.08 9.95 -23.84
N MET A 107 -5.06 9.66 -22.54
CA MET A 107 -6.22 9.12 -21.82
C MET A 107 -7.45 10.05 -21.88
N LYS A 108 -7.26 11.38 -21.86
CA LYS A 108 -8.37 12.35 -22.04
C LYS A 108 -8.89 12.38 -23.47
N LYS A 109 -8.02 12.20 -24.46
CA LYS A 109 -8.42 12.06 -25.86
C LYS A 109 -9.23 10.78 -26.02
N LEU A 110 -8.69 9.63 -25.59
CA LEU A 110 -9.33 8.31 -25.66
C LEU A 110 -10.69 8.27 -24.95
N THR A 111 -10.78 8.72 -23.70
CA THR A 111 -12.07 8.74 -22.98
C THR A 111 -13.09 9.67 -23.61
N LYS A 112 -12.68 10.86 -24.08
CA LYS A 112 -13.57 11.81 -24.77
C LYS A 112 -14.09 11.27 -26.10
N ASP A 113 -13.20 10.67 -26.89
CA ASP A 113 -13.51 10.21 -28.25
C ASP A 113 -14.32 8.90 -28.23
N LEU A 114 -14.21 8.09 -27.15
CA LEU A 114 -15.10 6.96 -26.83
C LEU A 114 -16.35 7.35 -26.00
N HIS A 115 -16.54 8.64 -25.71
CA HIS A 115 -17.65 9.20 -24.90
C HIS A 115 -17.78 8.67 -23.45
N LEU A 116 -16.67 8.18 -22.86
CA LEU A 116 -16.60 7.64 -21.50
C LEU A 116 -16.34 8.72 -20.44
N GLN A 117 -16.92 8.53 -19.25
CA GLN A 117 -16.67 9.32 -18.04
C GLN A 117 -15.78 8.53 -17.06
N PRO A 118 -14.50 8.90 -16.90
CA PRO A 118 -13.61 8.21 -15.96
C PRO A 118 -14.00 8.52 -14.50
N VAL A 119 -14.35 7.47 -13.76
CA VAL A 119 -14.69 7.52 -12.32
C VAL A 119 -13.43 7.46 -11.46
N GLY A 120 -12.47 6.63 -11.86
CA GLY A 120 -11.23 6.38 -11.12
C GLY A 120 -10.27 5.47 -11.89
N PHE A 121 -9.08 5.25 -11.34
CA PHE A 121 -8.08 4.34 -11.88
C PHE A 121 -7.37 3.58 -10.77
N VAL A 122 -6.75 2.45 -11.11
CA VAL A 122 -5.94 1.61 -10.20
C VAL A 122 -4.83 0.92 -10.97
N SER A 123 -3.67 0.65 -10.35
CA SER A 123 -2.61 -0.12 -11.03
C SER A 123 -2.95 -1.62 -11.08
N LEU A 124 -2.53 -2.30 -12.14
CA LEU A 124 -2.78 -3.75 -12.29
C LEU A 124 -2.23 -4.58 -11.10
N PRO A 125 -0.99 -4.36 -10.60
CA PRO A 125 -0.52 -4.99 -9.37
C PRO A 125 -1.40 -4.71 -8.14
N GLN A 126 -1.83 -3.45 -7.94
CA GLN A 126 -2.66 -3.09 -6.79
C GLN A 126 -4.03 -3.77 -6.83
N ALA A 127 -4.66 -3.83 -8.00
CA ALA A 127 -5.95 -4.50 -8.20
C ALA A 127 -5.87 -6.00 -7.92
N LEU A 128 -4.80 -6.68 -8.36
CA LEU A 128 -4.53 -8.08 -8.04
C LEU A 128 -4.38 -8.30 -6.53
N ILE A 129 -3.54 -7.51 -5.87
CA ILE A 129 -3.31 -7.59 -4.41
C ILE A 129 -4.59 -7.30 -3.62
N TYR A 130 -5.41 -6.34 -4.06
CA TYR A 130 -6.72 -6.04 -3.45
C TYR A 130 -7.64 -7.27 -3.51
N LYS A 131 -7.81 -7.88 -4.69
CA LYS A 131 -8.67 -9.06 -4.85
C LYS A 131 -8.13 -10.24 -4.03
N MET A 132 -6.83 -10.52 -4.10
CA MET A 132 -6.21 -11.59 -3.30
C MET A 132 -6.39 -11.38 -1.79
N LYS A 133 -6.21 -10.16 -1.27
CA LYS A 133 -6.45 -9.84 0.14
C LYS A 133 -7.92 -10.07 0.55
N LYS A 134 -8.87 -9.91 -0.38
CA LYS A 134 -10.30 -10.16 -0.17
C LYS A 134 -10.66 -11.65 -0.23
N GLU A 135 -10.02 -12.43 -1.11
CA GLU A 135 -10.26 -13.86 -1.30
C GLU A 135 -9.50 -14.74 -0.29
N GLU A 136 -8.23 -14.45 -0.03
CA GLU A 136 -7.37 -15.21 0.90
C GLU A 136 -7.57 -14.79 2.37
N GLY A 137 -8.24 -13.66 2.62
CA GLY A 137 -8.54 -13.12 3.96
C GLY A 137 -7.33 -12.59 4.76
N THR A 138 -6.12 -13.01 4.38
CA THR A 138 -4.84 -12.55 4.92
C THR A 138 -4.11 -11.68 3.88
N PRO A 139 -3.34 -10.65 4.29
CA PRO A 139 -2.57 -9.83 3.35
C PRO A 139 -1.47 -10.65 2.63
N PRO A 140 -1.51 -10.82 1.30
CA PRO A 140 -0.56 -11.69 0.61
C PRO A 140 0.86 -11.12 0.57
N SER A 141 1.85 -12.00 0.69
CA SER A 141 3.25 -11.75 0.33
C SER A 141 3.57 -12.52 -0.95
N VAL A 142 3.86 -11.80 -2.04
CA VAL A 142 4.03 -12.34 -3.40
C VAL A 142 4.97 -11.48 -4.23
N ILE A 143 5.57 -12.07 -5.25
CA ILE A 143 6.17 -11.35 -6.37
C ILE A 143 5.17 -11.40 -7.53
N LEU A 144 4.74 -10.24 -8.04
CA LEU A 144 3.92 -10.16 -9.25
C LEU A 144 4.80 -9.74 -10.42
N ILE A 145 4.71 -10.46 -11.54
CA ILE A 145 5.43 -10.15 -12.78
C ILE A 145 4.41 -9.92 -13.89
N GLY A 146 4.26 -8.67 -14.30
CA GLY A 146 3.49 -8.30 -15.48
C GLY A 146 4.30 -8.58 -16.73
N VAL A 147 3.73 -9.34 -17.68
CA VAL A 147 4.33 -9.63 -18.98
C VAL A 147 3.57 -8.83 -20.04
N SER A 148 4.27 -7.95 -20.74
CA SER A 148 3.70 -7.06 -21.75
C SER A 148 4.64 -6.99 -22.96
N GLY A 149 4.38 -7.84 -23.96
CA GLY A 149 5.25 -8.06 -25.13
C GLY A 149 6.69 -8.46 -24.78
N ARG A 150 7.59 -7.47 -24.67
CA ARG A 150 9.02 -7.63 -24.31
C ARG A 150 9.41 -6.98 -22.99
N GLU A 151 8.51 -6.24 -22.35
CA GLU A 151 8.73 -5.66 -21.03
C GLU A 151 8.19 -6.59 -19.94
N LEU A 152 8.91 -6.64 -18.82
CA LEU A 152 8.50 -7.34 -17.62
C LEU A 152 8.45 -6.35 -16.45
N CYS A 153 7.27 -6.13 -15.88
CA CYS A 153 7.10 -5.29 -14.69
C CYS A 153 7.13 -6.17 -13.44
N ILE A 154 8.26 -6.16 -12.72
CA ILE A 154 8.49 -6.97 -11.52
C ILE A 154 8.11 -6.12 -10.30
N SER A 155 7.20 -6.59 -9.47
CA SER A 155 6.79 -5.92 -8.24
C SER A 155 6.79 -6.87 -7.05
N LEU A 156 7.41 -6.43 -5.96
CA LEU A 156 7.55 -7.19 -4.71
C LEU A 156 6.54 -6.68 -3.68
N TYR A 157 5.64 -7.55 -3.25
CA TYR A 157 4.68 -7.29 -2.18
C TYR A 157 4.99 -8.14 -0.96
N LYS A 158 5.03 -7.51 0.22
CA LYS A 158 5.07 -8.18 1.52
C LYS A 158 3.88 -7.67 2.35
N ILE A 159 3.06 -8.59 2.86
CA ILE A 159 1.88 -8.27 3.69
C ILE A 159 0.98 -7.23 3.01
N ALA A 160 0.63 -7.47 1.73
CA ALA A 160 -0.09 -6.59 0.81
C ALA A 160 0.53 -5.19 0.55
N THR A 161 1.73 -4.90 1.05
CA THR A 161 2.41 -3.61 0.85
C THR A 161 3.44 -3.72 -0.27
N ARG A 162 3.44 -2.79 -1.23
CA ARG A 162 4.44 -2.72 -2.32
C ARG A 162 5.78 -2.28 -1.73
N VAL A 163 6.74 -3.19 -1.66
CA VAL A 163 8.12 -2.93 -1.18
C VAL A 163 8.94 -2.27 -2.28
N ALA A 164 8.85 -2.80 -3.51
CA ALA A 164 9.57 -2.28 -4.67
C ALA A 164 8.89 -2.70 -5.98
N GLU A 165 9.18 -1.98 -7.06
CA GLU A 165 8.66 -2.23 -8.40
C GLU A 165 9.63 -1.67 -9.44
N GLN A 166 9.91 -2.45 -10.48
CA GLN A 166 10.81 -2.09 -11.58
C GLN A 166 10.41 -2.81 -12.87
N SER A 167 10.39 -2.07 -13.98
CA SER A 167 10.26 -2.66 -15.32
C SER A 167 11.64 -2.97 -15.91
N ILE A 168 11.75 -4.10 -16.60
CA ILE A 168 12.95 -4.51 -17.34
C ILE A 168 12.60 -4.94 -18.77
N ASP A 169 13.57 -4.82 -19.68
CA ASP A 169 13.50 -5.31 -21.05
C ASP A 169 14.09 -6.75 -21.12
N THR A 170 13.45 -7.62 -21.90
CA THR A 170 13.89 -8.99 -22.19
C THR A 170 15.04 -9.07 -23.22
N ASN A 171 15.45 -7.96 -23.83
CA ASN A 171 16.54 -7.91 -24.81
C ASN A 171 17.91 -8.32 -24.21
N GLY A 172 18.35 -9.55 -24.48
CA GLY A 172 19.77 -9.93 -24.52
C GLY A 172 20.35 -10.67 -23.30
N LYS A 173 19.58 -10.87 -22.23
CA LYS A 173 19.92 -11.77 -21.10
C LYS A 173 18.89 -12.90 -21.00
N GLY A 174 19.17 -13.92 -20.16
CA GLY A 174 18.11 -14.81 -19.69
C GLY A 174 17.07 -14.00 -18.90
N ILE A 175 15.79 -14.24 -19.15
CA ILE A 175 14.68 -13.59 -18.44
C ILE A 175 14.78 -13.87 -16.94
N ALA A 176 15.06 -15.12 -16.57
CA ALA A 176 15.18 -15.51 -15.17
C ALA A 176 16.44 -14.92 -14.49
N GLU A 177 17.53 -14.72 -15.22
CA GLU A 177 18.73 -14.02 -14.73
C GLU A 177 18.45 -12.53 -14.48
N HIS A 178 17.76 -11.87 -15.41
CA HIS A 178 17.44 -10.44 -15.29
C HIS A 178 16.40 -10.18 -14.17
N ILE A 179 15.45 -11.10 -13.96
CA ILE A 179 14.53 -11.08 -12.82
C ILE A 179 15.27 -11.26 -11.49
N ASP A 180 16.22 -12.20 -11.41
CA ASP A 180 17.03 -12.44 -10.21
C ASP A 180 17.93 -11.23 -9.87
N GLU A 181 18.61 -10.65 -10.87
CA GLU A 181 19.36 -9.39 -10.71
C GLU A 181 18.46 -8.25 -10.22
N THR A 182 17.23 -8.16 -10.72
CA THR A 182 16.28 -7.11 -10.30
C THR A 182 15.82 -7.33 -8.85
N LEU A 183 15.41 -8.55 -8.50
CA LEU A 183 14.99 -8.91 -7.15
C LEU A 183 16.12 -8.77 -6.11
N ALA A 184 17.37 -8.96 -6.51
CA ALA A 184 18.53 -8.75 -5.65
C ALA A 184 18.85 -7.26 -5.38
N ASN A 185 18.39 -6.34 -6.24
CA ASN A 185 18.54 -4.90 -6.07
C ASN A 185 17.39 -4.24 -5.28
N PHE A 186 16.34 -4.99 -4.95
CA PHE A 186 15.19 -4.45 -4.20
C PHE A 186 15.50 -4.29 -2.70
N PRO A 187 14.92 -3.28 -2.01
CA PRO A 187 14.89 -3.25 -0.55
C PRO A 187 14.25 -4.53 0.03
N ASP A 188 14.70 -4.92 1.22
CA ASP A 188 14.36 -6.16 1.91
C ASP A 188 14.56 -7.46 1.08
N ALA A 189 15.49 -7.47 0.12
CA ALA A 189 15.77 -8.65 -0.70
C ALA A 189 16.29 -9.88 0.08
N GLU A 190 16.70 -9.74 1.34
CA GLU A 190 17.23 -10.83 2.18
C GLU A 190 16.31 -12.06 2.27
N ILE A 191 14.98 -11.85 2.26
CA ILE A 191 13.97 -12.92 2.27
C ILE A 191 12.86 -12.57 1.29
N LEU A 192 12.80 -13.30 0.17
CA LEU A 192 11.80 -13.14 -0.88
C LEU A 192 10.60 -14.10 -0.70
N PRO A 193 9.37 -13.69 -1.09
CA PRO A 193 8.19 -14.56 -1.00
C PRO A 193 8.30 -15.80 -1.90
N SER A 194 7.85 -16.96 -1.39
CA SER A 194 7.82 -18.24 -2.12
C SER A 194 6.71 -18.37 -3.17
N ARG A 195 6.08 -17.26 -3.57
CA ARG A 195 5.01 -17.18 -4.59
C ARG A 195 5.37 -16.15 -5.64
N ILE A 196 5.48 -16.59 -6.90
CA ILE A 196 5.65 -15.74 -8.08
C ILE A 196 4.40 -15.90 -8.95
N LEU A 197 3.70 -14.81 -9.24
CA LEU A 197 2.49 -14.81 -10.06
C LEU A 197 2.71 -13.98 -11.33
N LEU A 198 2.49 -14.60 -12.49
CA LEU A 198 2.65 -13.97 -13.80
C LEU A 198 1.28 -13.51 -14.32
N TYR A 199 1.16 -12.29 -14.84
CA TYR A 199 -0.08 -11.77 -15.44
C TYR A 199 0.20 -11.01 -16.74
N GLY A 200 -0.73 -11.04 -17.71
CA GLY A 200 -0.55 -10.44 -19.04
C GLY A 200 -1.66 -10.87 -20.00
N ALA A 201 -1.62 -10.42 -21.26
CA ALA A 201 -2.64 -10.78 -22.25
C ALA A 201 -2.51 -12.21 -22.78
N GLN A 202 -1.30 -12.62 -23.16
CA GLN A 202 -1.09 -13.85 -23.93
C GLN A 202 -0.74 -15.04 -23.01
N PRO A 203 -1.57 -16.10 -22.97
CA PRO A 203 -1.26 -17.29 -22.17
C PRO A 203 0.02 -18.03 -22.62
N GLN A 204 0.46 -17.83 -23.87
CA GLN A 204 1.68 -18.43 -24.40
C GLN A 204 2.91 -17.76 -23.79
N ASP A 205 2.99 -16.43 -23.84
CA ASP A 205 4.11 -15.65 -23.30
C ASP A 205 4.27 -15.88 -21.79
N LEU A 206 3.14 -15.94 -21.05
CA LEU A 206 3.13 -16.29 -19.63
C LEU A 206 3.68 -17.72 -19.37
N GLU A 207 3.29 -18.71 -20.17
CA GLU A 207 3.77 -20.09 -20.00
C GLU A 207 5.22 -20.28 -20.48
N ASP A 208 5.70 -19.45 -21.42
CA ASP A 208 7.10 -19.42 -21.86
C ASP A 208 8.01 -18.80 -20.79
N VAL A 209 7.64 -17.64 -20.21
CA VAL A 209 8.34 -17.05 -19.05
C VAL A 209 8.33 -18.02 -17.86
N LYS A 210 7.18 -18.63 -17.54
CA LYS A 210 7.07 -19.67 -16.50
C LYS A 210 7.99 -20.86 -16.75
N ARG A 211 8.13 -21.31 -18.00
CA ARG A 211 9.01 -22.43 -18.37
C ARG A 211 10.49 -22.10 -18.20
N GLU A 212 10.89 -20.84 -18.35
CA GLU A 212 12.25 -20.40 -18.05
C GLU A 212 12.46 -20.28 -16.52
N LEU A 213 11.56 -19.63 -15.80
CA LEU A 213 11.62 -19.49 -14.34
C LEU A 213 11.65 -20.86 -13.63
N LEU A 214 10.92 -21.86 -14.13
CA LEU A 214 10.93 -23.23 -13.60
C LEU A 214 12.25 -24.00 -13.85
N ARG A 215 13.13 -23.51 -14.74
CA ARG A 215 14.45 -24.07 -15.01
C ARG A 215 15.58 -23.37 -14.26
N PHE A 216 15.31 -22.19 -13.69
CA PHE A 216 16.30 -21.38 -13.00
C PHE A 216 16.62 -21.94 -11.60
N PRO A 217 17.89 -21.94 -11.16
CA PRO A 217 18.30 -22.58 -9.91
C PRO A 217 18.06 -21.68 -8.69
N TRP A 218 16.79 -21.37 -8.39
CA TRP A 218 16.38 -20.54 -7.24
C TRP A 218 16.97 -21.03 -5.91
N GLN A 219 17.12 -22.35 -5.74
CA GLN A 219 17.74 -22.96 -4.55
C GLN A 219 19.22 -22.61 -4.34
N SER A 220 19.92 -22.06 -5.33
CA SER A 220 21.28 -21.54 -5.18
C SER A 220 21.35 -20.04 -4.85
N LYS A 221 20.20 -19.38 -4.69
CA LYS A 221 20.09 -17.95 -4.38
C LYS A 221 19.79 -17.78 -2.88
N PRO A 222 20.60 -17.03 -2.12
CA PRO A 222 20.42 -16.92 -0.67
C PRO A 222 19.07 -16.30 -0.27
N ASN A 223 18.50 -15.48 -1.15
CA ASN A 223 17.25 -14.74 -0.94
C ASN A 223 15.98 -15.64 -0.98
N PHE A 224 16.10 -16.89 -1.46
CA PHE A 224 14.98 -17.84 -1.59
C PHE A 224 15.18 -19.06 -0.68
N MET A 225 14.53 -19.05 0.49
CA MET A 225 14.54 -20.17 1.44
C MET A 225 13.94 -21.48 0.89
N HIS A 226 13.05 -21.37 -0.10
CA HIS A 226 12.41 -22.50 -0.79
C HIS A 226 12.28 -22.19 -2.28
N PHE A 227 12.12 -23.22 -3.11
CA PHE A 227 11.83 -23.05 -4.53
C PHE A 227 10.47 -22.34 -4.71
N PRO A 228 10.37 -21.23 -5.48
CA PRO A 228 9.13 -20.46 -5.59
C PRO A 228 8.05 -21.20 -6.38
N LYS A 229 6.82 -21.14 -5.88
CA LYS A 229 5.62 -21.57 -6.62
C LYS A 229 5.31 -20.53 -7.70
N ILE A 230 5.46 -20.91 -8.97
CA ILE A 230 5.25 -20.02 -10.13
C ILE A 230 3.92 -20.36 -10.80
N GLU A 231 2.99 -19.41 -10.82
CA GLU A 231 1.62 -19.59 -11.35
C GLU A 231 1.24 -18.47 -12.33
N CYS A 232 0.37 -18.76 -13.30
CA CYS A 232 -0.12 -17.77 -14.25
C CYS A 232 -1.55 -17.35 -13.89
N ILE A 233 -1.80 -16.04 -13.83
CA ILE A 233 -3.10 -15.42 -13.61
C ILE A 233 -3.80 -15.26 -14.97
N PRO A 234 -5.02 -15.81 -15.17
CA PRO A 234 -5.81 -15.59 -16.37
C PRO A 234 -6.20 -14.12 -16.56
N SER A 235 -6.30 -13.66 -17.80
CA SER A 235 -6.75 -12.28 -18.12
C SER A 235 -8.16 -11.97 -17.62
N ASP A 236 -9.06 -12.96 -17.50
CA ASP A 236 -10.37 -12.76 -16.88
C ASP A 236 -10.27 -12.42 -15.37
N VAL A 237 -9.30 -12.98 -14.66
CA VAL A 237 -9.03 -12.63 -13.25
C VAL A 237 -8.45 -11.22 -13.15
N LEU A 238 -7.68 -10.78 -14.14
CA LEU A 238 -7.10 -9.42 -14.18
C LEU A 238 -8.18 -8.34 -14.35
N ILE A 239 -9.11 -8.49 -15.31
CA ILE A 239 -10.23 -7.56 -15.50
C ILE A 239 -11.22 -7.61 -14.33
N GLU A 240 -11.45 -8.80 -13.75
CA GLU A 240 -12.25 -8.95 -12.53
C GLU A 240 -11.60 -8.20 -11.35
N SER A 241 -10.28 -8.33 -11.13
CA SER A 241 -9.54 -7.63 -10.07
C SER A 241 -9.66 -6.11 -10.13
N VAL A 242 -9.52 -5.51 -11.32
CA VAL A 242 -9.69 -4.06 -11.51
C VAL A 242 -11.14 -3.65 -11.23
N SER A 243 -12.10 -4.48 -11.64
CA SER A 243 -13.53 -4.27 -11.37
C SER A 243 -13.88 -4.39 -9.87
N TYR A 244 -13.19 -5.25 -9.10
CA TYR A 244 -13.34 -5.34 -7.64
C TYR A 244 -12.84 -4.08 -6.93
N ALA A 245 -11.69 -3.54 -7.34
CA ALA A 245 -11.18 -2.28 -6.80
C ALA A 245 -12.13 -1.11 -7.11
N GLY A 246 -12.61 -1.00 -8.35
CA GLY A 246 -13.59 0.01 -8.75
C GLY A 246 -14.92 -0.08 -8.00
N ALA A 247 -15.46 -1.30 -7.81
CA ALA A 247 -16.69 -1.54 -7.07
C ALA A 247 -16.57 -1.12 -5.59
N SER A 248 -15.40 -1.31 -4.97
CA SER A 248 -15.13 -0.94 -3.57
C SER A 248 -15.34 0.56 -3.32
N GLU A 249 -14.78 1.42 -4.17
CA GLU A 249 -14.94 2.87 -4.06
C GLU A 249 -16.38 3.30 -4.33
N LEU A 250 -16.97 2.79 -5.42
CA LEU A 250 -18.32 3.15 -5.84
C LEU A 250 -19.38 2.75 -4.80
N ALA A 251 -19.30 1.53 -4.27
CA ALA A 251 -20.18 1.02 -3.22
C ALA A 251 -19.90 1.63 -1.82
N THR A 252 -18.86 2.47 -1.70
CA THR A 252 -18.66 3.37 -0.56
C THR A 252 -19.38 4.69 -0.84
N SER A 253 -19.09 5.36 -1.97
CA SER A 253 -19.75 6.64 -2.31
C SER A 253 -21.28 6.57 -2.40
N MET A 254 -21.85 5.45 -2.86
CA MET A 254 -23.31 5.26 -2.93
C MET A 254 -23.98 5.21 -1.55
N LYS A 255 -23.25 4.84 -0.49
CA LYS A 255 -23.77 4.84 0.90
C LYS A 255 -23.72 6.22 1.55
N ASP A 256 -22.82 7.08 1.09
CA ASP A 256 -22.78 8.48 1.51
C ASP A 256 -23.91 9.29 0.85
N GLU A 257 -24.26 9.00 -0.41
CA GLU A 257 -25.38 9.66 -1.11
C GLU A 257 -26.77 9.29 -0.54
N GLU A 258 -26.98 8.08 0.02
CA GLU A 258 -28.25 7.70 0.67
C GLU A 258 -28.53 8.43 2.00
N LEU A 259 -27.60 9.23 2.52
CA LEU A 259 -27.72 9.91 3.81
C LEU A 259 -28.16 11.39 3.74
N GLU A 260 -28.26 12.01 2.56
CA GLU A 260 -28.83 13.36 2.44
C GLU A 260 -30.37 13.33 2.27
N PRO A 261 -31.14 14.07 3.10
CA PRO A 261 -32.59 14.11 2.99
C PRO A 261 -33.04 14.94 1.78
N VAL A 262 -33.51 14.27 0.73
CA VAL A 262 -34.03 14.88 -0.51
C VAL A 262 -35.16 15.87 -0.21
N ALA A 263 -34.94 17.15 -0.51
CA ALA A 263 -35.98 18.16 -0.60
C ALA A 263 -36.55 18.20 -2.03
N GLU A 264 -37.85 17.88 -2.19
CA GLU A 264 -38.51 17.83 -3.50
C GLU A 264 -38.77 19.24 -4.09
N GLU A 265 -37.91 19.71 -5.01
CA GLU A 265 -38.30 20.78 -5.95
C GLU A 265 -38.91 20.18 -7.23
N THR A 266 -40.24 19.98 -7.20
CA THR A 266 -41.00 19.62 -8.41
C THR A 266 -41.06 20.80 -9.38
N LYS A 267 -40.18 20.81 -10.39
CA LYS A 267 -40.24 21.79 -11.48
C LYS A 267 -41.54 21.65 -12.27
N ASN A 268 -42.23 22.77 -12.50
CA ASN A 268 -42.95 22.93 -13.75
C ASN A 268 -42.93 24.39 -14.24
N SER A 269 -43.06 24.56 -15.55
CA SER A 269 -42.93 25.85 -16.23
C SER A 269 -44.26 26.62 -16.23
N LEU A 270 -44.22 27.96 -16.13
CA LEU A 270 -44.65 28.83 -17.24
C LEU A 270 -44.41 30.32 -16.97
N LYS A 271 -44.37 31.03 -18.11
CA LYS A 271 -44.11 32.47 -18.33
C LYS A 271 -44.94 33.43 -17.47
N GLU A 272 -44.32 34.54 -17.09
CA GLU A 272 -45.00 35.83 -16.84
C GLU A 272 -45.63 36.34 -18.17
N PRO A 273 -46.81 36.97 -18.13
CA PRO A 273 -46.80 38.43 -18.24
C PRO A 273 -47.87 39.18 -17.42
N GLU A 274 -47.54 40.44 -17.10
CA GLU A 274 -48.45 41.60 -16.96
C GLU A 274 -49.53 41.66 -15.85
N MET A 275 -49.32 42.66 -14.97
CA MET A 275 -50.24 43.79 -14.69
C MET A 275 -51.24 43.76 -13.50
N LEU A 276 -51.14 44.85 -12.73
CA LEU A 276 -52.17 45.60 -11.99
C LEU A 276 -52.73 45.13 -10.63
N GLN A 277 -52.60 46.07 -9.66
CA GLN A 277 -53.58 46.42 -8.60
C GLN A 277 -53.83 45.42 -7.45
N ASP A 278 -54.29 45.84 -6.26
CA ASP A 278 -54.16 47.10 -5.49
C ASP A 278 -54.66 46.79 -4.05
N SER A 279 -54.38 47.67 -3.07
CA SER A 279 -55.03 47.74 -1.75
C SER A 279 -54.75 46.58 -0.77
N LYS A 280 -55.00 46.71 0.55
CA LYS A 280 -54.61 47.74 1.55
C LYS A 280 -55.10 47.26 2.93
N ASP A 281 -54.54 47.88 3.98
CA ASP A 281 -55.10 47.94 5.34
C ASP A 281 -55.15 46.57 6.12
N LYS A 282 -54.75 46.46 7.41
CA LYS A 282 -55.07 47.19 8.66
C LYS A 282 -56.40 46.75 9.31
N THR A 283 -56.54 46.67 10.65
CA THR A 283 -55.54 46.66 11.75
C THR A 283 -56.11 45.96 13.00
N GLU A 284 -55.21 45.56 13.90
CA GLU A 284 -55.32 45.64 15.38
C GLU A 284 -56.46 44.98 16.20
N HIS A 285 -56.07 44.74 17.47
CA HIS A 285 -56.87 44.76 18.70
C HIS A 285 -57.82 43.58 19.01
N ALA A 286 -58.11 43.27 20.28
CA ALA A 286 -57.37 43.50 21.55
C ALA A 286 -58.09 42.78 22.72
N SER A 287 -57.40 42.59 23.85
CA SER A 287 -57.93 42.07 25.15
C SER A 287 -58.46 40.63 25.09
N GLY A 288 -58.60 39.85 26.18
CA GLY A 288 -58.46 40.05 27.63
C GLY A 288 -59.24 38.91 28.34
N LEU A 289 -59.14 38.63 29.65
CA LEU A 289 -58.39 39.21 30.77
C LEU A 289 -58.50 38.20 31.98
N PHE A 290 -57.39 37.77 32.60
CA PHE A 290 -57.28 37.31 34.04
C PHE A 290 -58.06 36.00 34.45
N SER A 291 -57.84 35.29 35.58
CA SER A 291 -56.93 35.33 36.78
C SER A 291 -56.99 33.99 37.59
N GLU A 292 -56.18 33.63 38.62
CA GLU A 292 -54.78 34.01 39.03
C GLU A 292 -54.03 32.95 39.91
N ASP A 293 -54.64 32.31 40.93
CA ASP A 293 -54.05 31.39 41.97
C ASP A 293 -52.69 30.70 41.62
N GLU A 294 -51.51 31.15 42.11
CA GLU A 294 -50.93 31.10 43.48
C GLU A 294 -50.61 29.68 44.03
N LEU A 295 -49.49 29.41 44.73
CA LEU A 295 -48.52 30.31 45.39
C LEU A 295 -47.04 30.03 45.01
N ILE A 296 -46.05 30.15 45.93
CA ILE A 296 -44.69 30.65 45.62
C ILE A 296 -43.54 29.90 46.33
N SER A 297 -42.40 29.67 45.64
CA SER A 297 -41.05 29.74 46.26
C SER A 297 -39.94 30.15 45.27
N GLN A 298 -38.82 30.67 45.80
CA GLN A 298 -37.65 31.23 45.07
C GLN A 298 -36.39 30.33 45.33
N LYS A 299 -35.16 30.53 44.83
CA LYS A 299 -34.48 31.64 44.13
C LYS A 299 -33.21 31.15 43.36
N GLN A 300 -32.48 32.07 42.72
CA GLN A 300 -31.29 31.85 41.87
C GLN A 300 -29.96 31.52 42.60
N LYS A 301 -28.98 31.10 41.79
CA LYS A 301 -27.59 31.65 41.61
C LYS A 301 -26.35 30.84 42.07
N GLU A 302 -25.41 30.72 41.12
CA GLU A 302 -23.94 30.90 41.20
C GLU A 302 -23.01 29.91 41.94
N ASP A 303 -22.30 29.12 41.11
CA ASP A 303 -20.84 29.20 40.83
C ASP A 303 -19.71 28.66 41.76
N ILE A 304 -18.76 27.98 41.07
CA ILE A 304 -17.29 27.90 41.30
C ILE A 304 -16.74 27.31 42.62
N THR A 305 -15.89 26.27 42.52
CA THR A 305 -14.44 26.26 42.93
C THR A 305 -13.76 24.91 42.62
N LYS A 306 -12.42 24.89 42.47
CA LYS A 306 -11.55 23.74 42.16
C LYS A 306 -10.86 23.15 43.41
N ALA A 307 -10.59 21.83 43.44
CA ALA A 307 -9.29 21.19 43.77
C ALA A 307 -9.47 19.65 43.78
N VAL A 308 -8.73 18.79 43.05
CA VAL A 308 -7.31 18.33 43.10
C VAL A 308 -6.90 17.58 44.39
N TYR A 309 -6.35 16.35 44.20
CA TYR A 309 -5.66 15.45 45.17
C TYR A 309 -6.53 14.78 46.26
N ALA A 310 -6.26 13.53 46.70
CA ALA A 310 -5.42 12.44 46.16
C ALA A 310 -5.75 11.08 46.84
N GLU A 311 -5.08 10.01 46.36
CA GLU A 311 -4.72 8.74 47.03
C GLU A 311 -5.80 7.74 47.54
N ASN A 312 -5.67 6.52 46.99
CA ASN A 312 -5.52 5.23 47.68
C ASN A 312 -6.59 4.76 48.69
N GLY A 313 -7.30 3.69 48.31
CA GLY A 313 -8.21 2.92 49.17
C GLY A 313 -8.44 1.52 48.59
N GLU A 314 -7.44 0.65 48.71
CA GLU A 314 -7.39 -0.69 48.08
C GLU A 314 -8.23 -1.75 48.84
N LYS A 315 -8.57 -2.85 48.12
CA LYS A 315 -8.94 -4.19 48.63
C LYS A 315 -10.37 -4.47 49.15
N ILE A 316 -10.92 -5.69 49.02
CA ILE A 316 -10.77 -6.80 48.03
C ILE A 316 -11.91 -7.84 48.28
N GLU A 317 -12.19 -8.75 47.33
CA GLU A 317 -12.94 -10.03 47.51
C GLU A 317 -14.46 -9.97 47.91
N ASP A 318 -15.36 -10.91 47.54
CA ASP A 318 -15.36 -11.99 46.53
C ASP A 318 -16.81 -12.50 46.25
N LYS A 319 -17.00 -13.37 45.24
CA LYS A 319 -17.96 -14.51 45.11
C LYS A 319 -19.42 -14.43 45.67
N THR A 320 -20.47 -14.90 44.97
CA THR A 320 -20.61 -15.39 43.57
C THR A 320 -22.08 -15.45 43.11
N LEU A 321 -22.30 -15.12 41.84
CA LEU A 321 -23.15 -15.79 40.82
C LEU A 321 -24.62 -16.26 41.07
N GLN A 322 -25.37 -16.19 39.95
CA GLN A 322 -26.69 -16.77 39.64
C GLN A 322 -27.91 -16.06 40.26
N GLN A 323 -29.04 -15.90 39.54
CA GLN A 323 -29.47 -16.56 38.29
C GLN A 323 -30.43 -15.67 37.45
N LYS A 324 -30.92 -16.22 36.32
CA LYS A 324 -31.95 -15.70 35.37
C LYS A 324 -31.40 -14.76 34.27
N THR A 325 -31.19 -15.18 33.01
CA THR A 325 -31.98 -15.96 32.03
C THR A 325 -32.89 -15.09 31.16
N GLU A 326 -32.53 -15.05 29.87
CA GLU A 326 -33.33 -14.73 28.67
C GLU A 326 -34.09 -13.40 28.62
N ASN A 327 -33.67 -12.55 27.68
CA ASN A 327 -34.44 -11.43 27.16
C ASN A 327 -34.37 -11.48 25.62
N TYR A 328 -35.52 -11.44 24.93
CA TYR A 328 -35.61 -11.62 23.48
C TYR A 328 -36.53 -10.56 22.88
N GLN A 329 -35.95 -9.47 22.39
CA GLN A 329 -36.52 -8.66 21.31
C GLN A 329 -35.44 -7.75 20.71
N GLU A 330 -35.56 -7.46 19.41
CA GLU A 330 -34.52 -6.83 18.60
C GLU A 330 -34.42 -5.31 18.85
N MET A 331 -33.19 -4.79 18.89
CA MET A 331 -32.87 -3.42 18.47
C MET A 331 -31.55 -3.41 17.69
N LYS A 332 -31.33 -2.30 16.98
CA LYS A 332 -30.53 -2.20 15.74
C LYS A 332 -29.09 -1.71 15.96
N GLU A 333 -28.17 -2.30 15.19
CA GLU A 333 -27.22 -1.56 14.32
C GLU A 333 -25.96 -0.90 14.93
N SER A 334 -25.07 -0.47 14.01
CA SER A 334 -23.77 0.21 14.19
C SER A 334 -22.68 -0.50 15.04
N ASP A 335 -21.71 -1.11 14.35
CA ASP A 335 -20.28 -0.72 14.47
C ASP A 335 -19.46 -1.36 13.32
N VAL A 336 -19.72 -0.92 12.09
CA VAL A 336 -18.88 -1.22 10.92
C VAL A 336 -17.79 -0.15 10.84
N VAL A 337 -16.52 -0.56 10.90
CA VAL A 337 -15.39 0.36 10.84
C VAL A 337 -15.30 0.97 9.43
N VAL A 338 -15.51 2.28 9.34
CA VAL A 338 -15.28 3.07 8.12
C VAL A 338 -13.80 3.02 7.75
N VAL A 339 -13.51 2.75 6.48
CA VAL A 339 -12.15 2.75 5.92
C VAL A 339 -11.91 4.10 5.24
N ASP A 340 -10.75 4.70 5.47
CA ASP A 340 -10.39 6.03 4.98
C ASP A 340 -10.04 5.99 3.47
N PRO A 341 -10.79 6.68 2.57
CA PRO A 341 -10.59 6.59 1.11
C PRO A 341 -9.21 7.03 0.62
N GLU A 342 -8.49 7.89 1.34
CA GLU A 342 -7.13 8.31 0.94
C GLU A 342 -6.11 7.15 1.01
N SER A 343 -6.45 6.02 1.65
CA SER A 343 -5.59 4.84 1.74
C SER A 343 -5.58 3.94 0.49
N LEU A 344 -6.41 4.22 -0.52
CA LEU A 344 -6.70 3.28 -1.63
C LEU A 344 -6.16 3.71 -3.01
N GLY A 345 -5.41 4.82 -3.10
CA GLY A 345 -4.62 5.18 -4.28
C GLY A 345 -5.37 5.86 -5.45
N PHE A 346 -6.66 6.16 -5.29
CA PHE A 346 -7.48 6.80 -6.32
C PHE A 346 -7.23 8.33 -6.44
N SER A 347 -6.18 8.74 -7.17
CA SER A 347 -5.90 10.17 -7.41
C SER A 347 -6.94 10.86 -8.31
N LYS A 348 -7.65 11.87 -7.80
CA LYS A 348 -8.46 12.79 -8.63
C LYS A 348 -7.58 13.81 -9.34
N GLU A 349 -7.80 13.97 -10.64
CA GLU A 349 -6.75 14.40 -11.57
C GLU A 349 -6.51 15.93 -11.63
N LYS A 350 -5.27 16.39 -11.41
CA LYS A 350 -4.82 17.79 -11.60
C LYS A 350 -3.45 17.91 -12.28
N VAL A 351 -3.34 18.85 -13.23
CA VAL A 351 -2.26 18.93 -14.24
C VAL A 351 -1.38 20.17 -14.03
N ASP A 352 -0.04 20.02 -13.96
CA ASP A 352 0.87 20.74 -14.89
C ASP A 352 2.28 20.11 -15.04
N THR A 353 3.09 20.64 -15.97
CA THR A 353 4.47 20.27 -16.34
C THR A 353 5.51 21.25 -15.79
N ARG A 354 6.73 20.76 -15.52
CA ARG A 354 7.94 20.99 -16.37
C ARG A 354 9.17 20.32 -15.75
N VAL A 355 10.08 19.84 -16.60
CA VAL A 355 11.37 19.23 -16.22
C VAL A 355 12.51 19.98 -16.94
N PRO A 356 13.63 20.30 -16.28
CA PRO A 356 14.88 20.73 -16.91
C PRO A 356 15.86 19.55 -17.08
N HIS A 357 16.57 19.50 -18.21
CA HIS A 357 17.80 18.71 -18.35
C HIS A 357 18.99 19.41 -17.66
N ILE A 358 20.03 18.63 -17.35
CA ILE A 358 21.44 18.95 -17.67
C ILE A 358 22.24 17.63 -17.70
N SER A 359 23.32 17.61 -18.48
CA SER A 359 24.27 16.51 -18.66
C SER A 359 25.49 16.65 -17.74
N ASP A 360 26.32 15.62 -17.61
CA ASP A 360 27.65 15.68 -18.25
C ASP A 360 28.45 14.36 -18.16
N GLU A 361 29.30 14.21 -19.16
CA GLU A 361 30.13 13.07 -19.58
C GLU A 361 31.48 13.02 -18.85
N PHE A 362 32.06 11.84 -18.62
CA PHE A 362 33.51 11.67 -18.40
C PHE A 362 34.02 10.28 -18.85
N ASP A 363 35.31 10.19 -19.20
CA ASP A 363 35.85 9.17 -20.13
C ASP A 363 36.85 8.15 -19.52
N LYS A 364 37.27 7.18 -20.35
CA LYS A 364 38.33 6.12 -20.23
C LYS A 364 39.57 6.51 -19.38
N THR A 365 40.36 5.59 -18.79
CA THR A 365 41.11 4.42 -19.36
C THR A 365 41.50 3.42 -18.25
N ASP A 366 41.42 2.08 -18.42
CA ASP A 366 42.37 1.12 -19.07
C ASP A 366 43.61 0.73 -18.21
N ASP A 367 43.94 -0.58 -18.15
CA ASP A 367 45.30 -1.20 -17.99
C ASP A 367 45.32 -2.66 -17.46
N THR A 368 45.48 -3.62 -18.39
CA THR A 368 46.39 -4.81 -18.33
C THR A 368 46.20 -6.02 -17.38
N GLU A 369 46.82 -7.14 -17.82
CA GLU A 369 46.80 -8.49 -17.24
C GLU A 369 47.77 -8.72 -16.06
N LYS A 370 47.52 -9.78 -15.27
CA LYS A 370 48.50 -10.87 -15.05
C LYS A 370 47.91 -12.14 -14.41
N ALA A 371 48.43 -13.28 -14.84
CA ALA A 371 48.30 -14.57 -14.14
C ALA A 371 49.58 -14.89 -13.35
N ILE A 372 49.54 -15.87 -12.42
CA ILE A 372 50.59 -16.89 -12.14
C ILE A 372 50.20 -17.83 -10.97
N ASP A 373 50.63 -19.09 -11.11
CA ASP A 373 50.83 -20.19 -10.13
C ASP A 373 49.74 -20.73 -9.16
N THR A 374 49.54 -22.05 -9.34
CA THR A 374 49.30 -23.06 -8.29
C THR A 374 50.66 -23.75 -7.97
N PRO A 375 50.81 -24.90 -7.25
CA PRO A 375 49.87 -25.68 -6.42
C PRO A 375 50.48 -26.15 -5.05
N SER A 376 49.65 -26.71 -4.16
CA SER A 376 49.98 -27.82 -3.23
C SER A 376 48.82 -28.07 -2.24
N LYS A 377 48.61 -29.25 -1.63
CA LYS A 377 49.21 -30.60 -1.75
C LYS A 377 48.15 -31.62 -1.30
N MET A 378 48.08 -32.79 -1.93
CA MET A 378 47.35 -33.94 -1.33
C MET A 378 48.19 -34.60 -0.23
N SER A 379 47.50 -35.19 0.75
CA SER A 379 48.07 -36.09 1.75
C SER A 379 47.44 -37.47 1.61
N THR A 380 48.26 -38.52 1.55
CA THR A 380 47.80 -39.91 1.43
C THR A 380 48.14 -40.69 2.71
N LEU A 381 47.20 -41.52 3.16
CA LEU A 381 47.44 -42.48 4.24
C LEU A 381 47.41 -43.91 3.69
N VAL A 382 48.54 -44.60 3.85
CA VAL A 382 48.70 -46.02 3.54
C VAL A 382 48.76 -46.77 4.87
N VAL A 383 47.93 -47.81 5.01
CA VAL A 383 48.04 -48.77 6.11
C VAL A 383 48.47 -50.10 5.52
N SER A 384 49.62 -50.61 5.98
CA SER A 384 50.15 -51.92 5.58
C SER A 384 49.47 -53.03 6.38
N ILE A 385 49.28 -54.20 5.74
CA ILE A 385 48.85 -55.43 6.41
C ILE A 385 49.98 -56.45 6.28
N HIS A 386 50.48 -56.91 7.44
CA HIS A 386 51.37 -58.06 7.52
C HIS A 386 51.06 -58.89 8.79
N ASP A 387 51.62 -60.08 8.85
CA ASP A 387 51.59 -61.01 9.99
C ASP A 387 50.22 -61.46 10.52
N PHE A 388 49.59 -62.41 9.82
CA PHE A 388 48.70 -63.38 10.48
C PHE A 388 48.68 -64.81 9.89
N PHE A 389 49.81 -65.30 9.35
CA PHE A 389 49.94 -66.70 8.94
C PHE A 389 51.25 -67.36 9.37
N SER A 390 51.26 -67.91 10.59
CA SER A 390 52.14 -69.03 10.94
C SER A 390 51.47 -69.95 11.97
N ARG A 391 51.88 -71.22 12.02
CA ARG A 391 51.44 -72.28 12.97
C ARG A 391 50.01 -72.82 12.81
N ILE A 392 49.80 -73.61 11.75
CA ILE A 392 48.99 -74.84 11.87
C ILE A 392 49.94 -76.02 11.67
N THR A 393 49.99 -76.94 12.63
CA THR A 393 50.98 -78.02 12.68
C THR A 393 50.48 -79.27 11.97
N ILE A 394 51.30 -79.84 11.09
CA ILE A 394 50.95 -81.05 10.32
C ILE A 394 51.08 -82.29 11.21
N PHE A 395 49.95 -82.96 11.49
CA PHE A 395 49.96 -84.34 11.98
C PHE A 395 50.08 -85.31 10.79
N LYS A 396 50.97 -86.30 10.92
CA LYS A 396 51.13 -87.41 9.96
C LYS A 396 50.40 -88.67 10.43
N ASN A 397 50.14 -89.54 9.46
CA ASN A 397 49.84 -90.96 9.59
C ASN A 397 48.40 -91.37 9.97
N THR A 398 47.58 -91.56 8.94
CA THR A 398 46.85 -92.83 8.71
C THR A 398 46.75 -93.01 7.19
N SER A 399 46.77 -94.25 6.71
CA SER A 399 46.76 -94.60 5.28
C SER A 399 45.33 -94.76 4.71
N TRP A 400 45.25 -95.14 3.43
CA TRP A 400 44.09 -95.72 2.73
C TRP A 400 42.77 -94.93 2.73
N LEU A 401 42.64 -93.95 1.82
CA LEU A 401 41.48 -93.80 0.92
C LEU A 401 41.75 -92.78 -0.19
N THR A 402 41.00 -92.89 -1.29
CA THR A 402 41.34 -92.37 -2.62
C THR A 402 41.27 -90.84 -2.80
N THR A 403 42.26 -90.29 -3.50
CA THR A 403 42.41 -88.87 -3.84
C THR A 403 41.38 -88.35 -4.84
N SER A 404 40.77 -87.17 -4.58
CA SER A 404 40.51 -86.08 -5.58
C SER A 404 39.58 -84.94 -5.09
N MET A 405 38.79 -85.12 -4.02
CA MET A 405 37.73 -84.14 -3.64
C MET A 405 38.03 -83.25 -2.42
N LEU A 406 38.87 -83.69 -1.48
CA LEU A 406 39.10 -82.96 -0.21
C LEU A 406 39.59 -81.49 -0.34
N PRO A 407 40.60 -81.15 -1.18
CA PRO A 407 41.04 -79.76 -1.30
C PRO A 407 39.98 -78.85 -1.95
N VAL A 408 39.15 -79.40 -2.84
CA VAL A 408 38.02 -78.68 -3.44
C VAL A 408 37.00 -78.32 -2.36
N LEU A 409 36.68 -79.26 -1.46
CA LEU A 409 35.76 -79.02 -0.35
C LEU A 409 36.30 -77.98 0.65
N GLY A 410 37.62 -77.99 0.92
CA GLY A 410 38.27 -76.99 1.75
C GLY A 410 38.26 -75.58 1.15
N VAL A 411 38.56 -75.45 -0.15
CA VAL A 411 38.47 -74.18 -0.88
C VAL A 411 37.02 -73.69 -0.95
N PHE A 412 36.05 -74.59 -1.17
CA PHE A 412 34.63 -74.25 -1.16
C PHE A 412 34.17 -73.72 0.21
N ALA A 413 34.55 -74.38 1.31
CA ALA A 413 34.24 -73.92 2.66
C ALA A 413 34.86 -72.54 2.97
N LEU A 414 36.09 -72.29 2.51
CA LEU A 414 36.76 -71.00 2.68
C LEU A 414 36.11 -69.90 1.82
N LEU A 415 35.67 -70.21 0.60
CA LEU A 415 34.90 -69.31 -0.26
C LEU A 415 33.51 -68.99 0.34
N VAL A 416 32.80 -69.98 0.90
CA VAL A 416 31.52 -69.77 1.59
C VAL A 416 31.71 -68.91 2.85
N LEU A 417 32.76 -69.14 3.64
CA LEU A 417 33.08 -68.32 4.81
C LEU A 417 33.48 -66.89 4.39
N GLY A 418 34.28 -66.74 3.35
CA GLY A 418 34.65 -65.43 2.79
C GLY A 418 33.44 -64.67 2.26
N PHE A 419 32.55 -65.34 1.53
CA PHE A 419 31.27 -64.79 1.07
C PHE A 419 30.36 -64.39 2.23
N PHE A 420 30.27 -65.20 3.29
CA PHE A 420 29.52 -64.87 4.50
C PHE A 420 30.09 -63.64 5.22
N LEU A 421 31.41 -63.54 5.37
CA LEU A 421 32.07 -62.37 5.98
C LEU A 421 31.88 -61.10 5.13
N VAL A 422 32.00 -61.21 3.80
CA VAL A 422 31.67 -60.13 2.85
C VAL A 422 30.22 -59.69 3.01
N TYR A 423 29.27 -60.63 3.04
CA TYR A 423 27.84 -60.38 3.18
C TYR A 423 27.47 -59.76 4.54
N TRP A 424 28.17 -60.12 5.61
CA TRP A 424 27.87 -59.64 6.97
C TRP A 424 28.48 -58.26 7.30
N PHE A 425 29.71 -57.99 6.82
CA PHE A 425 30.48 -56.82 7.25
C PHE A 425 30.55 -55.67 6.23
N ILE A 426 30.45 -55.93 4.92
CA ILE A 426 30.65 -54.90 3.89
C ILE A 426 29.42 -54.00 3.61
N PRO A 427 28.16 -54.47 3.57
CA PRO A 427 27.04 -53.60 3.17
C PRO A 427 26.75 -52.57 4.26
N VAL A 428 26.64 -51.30 3.87
CA VAL A 428 26.27 -50.18 4.75
C VAL A 428 25.06 -49.48 4.16
N ALA A 429 24.08 -49.15 4.98
CA ALA A 429 22.87 -48.45 4.57
C ALA A 429 22.61 -47.22 5.47
N THR A 430 22.37 -46.07 4.86
CA THR A 430 21.83 -44.88 5.53
C THR A 430 20.35 -44.78 5.17
N VAL A 431 19.50 -44.62 6.19
CA VAL A 431 18.05 -44.48 6.08
C VAL A 431 17.69 -43.09 6.58
N THR A 432 17.42 -42.17 5.66
CA THR A 432 16.95 -40.82 5.99
C THR A 432 15.43 -40.85 6.04
N ILE A 433 14.87 -40.50 7.19
CA ILE A 433 13.44 -40.31 7.42
C ILE A 433 13.12 -38.84 7.12
N LEU A 434 12.18 -38.60 6.21
CA LEU A 434 11.67 -37.25 5.91
C LEU A 434 10.46 -36.97 6.79
N GLU A 435 10.55 -36.00 7.69
CA GLU A 435 9.47 -35.64 8.61
C GLU A 435 8.68 -34.40 8.16
N THR A 436 7.37 -34.43 8.39
CA THR A 436 6.46 -33.32 8.08
C THR A 436 6.30 -32.43 9.29
N LEU A 437 6.86 -31.22 9.22
CA LEU A 437 6.57 -30.17 10.18
C LEU A 437 5.11 -29.73 10.11
N LYS A 438 4.52 -29.41 11.27
CA LYS A 438 3.17 -28.86 11.37
C LYS A 438 3.21 -27.47 12.01
N PRO A 439 2.76 -26.41 11.31
CA PRO A 439 2.54 -25.13 11.95
C PRO A 439 1.36 -25.23 12.92
N ILE A 440 1.48 -24.55 14.05
CA ILE A 440 0.42 -24.35 15.03
C ILE A 440 0.38 -22.86 15.36
N SER A 441 -0.81 -22.29 15.48
CA SER A 441 -0.99 -20.86 15.75
C SER A 441 -2.07 -20.67 16.79
N ILE A 442 -1.70 -20.14 17.94
CA ILE A 442 -2.65 -19.73 18.98
C ILE A 442 -2.90 -18.22 18.86
N SER A 443 -4.11 -17.79 19.20
CA SER A 443 -4.43 -16.37 19.34
C SER A 443 -4.85 -16.09 20.78
N SER A 444 -4.30 -15.03 21.38
CA SER A 444 -4.57 -14.68 22.78
C SER A 444 -4.63 -13.16 22.94
N ALA A 445 -5.63 -12.68 23.67
CA ALA A 445 -5.71 -11.28 24.05
C ALA A 445 -4.67 -10.99 25.16
N VAL A 446 -3.84 -9.97 24.94
CA VAL A 446 -2.78 -9.53 25.87
C VAL A 446 -2.93 -8.02 26.09
N ILE A 447 -2.65 -7.57 27.31
CA ILE A 447 -2.69 -6.17 27.70
C ILE A 447 -1.27 -5.72 28.05
N ILE A 448 -0.73 -4.77 27.29
CA ILE A 448 0.59 -4.20 27.53
C ILE A 448 0.39 -2.91 28.34
N ASP A 449 0.87 -2.89 29.58
CA ASP A 449 0.65 -1.80 30.52
C ASP A 449 1.96 -1.07 30.85
N PRO A 450 2.14 0.19 30.39
CA PRO A 450 3.33 0.99 30.70
C PRO A 450 3.50 1.39 32.17
N GLY A 451 2.57 1.03 33.06
CA GLY A 451 2.66 1.19 34.51
C GLY A 451 2.87 -0.12 35.29
N ALA A 452 2.81 -1.29 34.62
CA ALA A 452 3.05 -2.57 35.27
C ALA A 452 4.55 -2.86 35.43
N THR A 453 4.91 -3.56 36.52
CA THR A 453 6.30 -3.93 36.86
C THR A 453 6.56 -5.44 36.83
N SER A 454 5.52 -6.24 36.62
CA SER A 454 5.58 -7.71 36.51
C SER A 454 4.45 -8.22 35.62
N ILE A 455 4.61 -9.46 35.14
CA ILE A 455 3.60 -10.18 34.33
C ILE A 455 2.45 -10.63 35.24
N ASP A 456 1.21 -10.52 34.77
CA ASP A 456 0.02 -11.17 35.36
C ASP A 456 -0.52 -12.24 34.40
N GLY A 457 -0.32 -13.51 34.79
CA GLY A 457 -0.76 -14.68 34.03
C GLY A 457 -2.26 -15.02 34.15
N GLN A 458 -3.02 -14.35 35.02
CA GLN A 458 -4.48 -14.52 35.11
C GLN A 458 -5.23 -13.48 34.27
N THR A 459 -4.71 -12.25 34.17
CA THR A 459 -5.33 -11.19 33.35
C THR A 459 -4.65 -10.96 31.99
N GLY A 460 -3.57 -11.68 31.69
CA GLY A 460 -2.82 -11.55 30.43
C GLY A 460 -2.10 -10.20 30.30
N VAL A 461 -1.60 -9.64 31.41
CA VAL A 461 -0.91 -8.33 31.42
C VAL A 461 0.60 -8.52 31.37
N ILE A 462 1.28 -7.78 30.49
CA ILE A 462 2.75 -7.69 30.43
C ILE A 462 3.23 -6.23 30.62
N PRO A 463 4.41 -6.00 31.21
CA PRO A 463 4.95 -4.66 31.40
C PRO A 463 5.39 -4.01 30.09
N GLY A 464 4.96 -2.77 29.88
CA GLY A 464 5.44 -1.90 28.80
C GLY A 464 6.47 -0.88 29.31
N LYS A 465 7.36 -0.41 28.43
CA LYS A 465 8.28 0.70 28.73
C LYS A 465 8.07 1.85 27.75
N LYS A 466 7.91 3.07 28.25
CA LYS A 466 7.83 4.27 27.42
C LYS A 466 9.24 4.63 26.95
N GLN A 467 9.43 4.68 25.64
CA GLN A 467 10.64 5.16 25.00
C GLN A 467 10.37 6.55 24.41
N GLU A 468 11.33 7.47 24.54
CA GLU A 468 11.23 8.82 23.98
C GLU A 468 12.60 9.28 23.47
N LYS A 469 12.62 9.84 22.26
CA LYS A 469 13.82 10.39 21.63
C LYS A 469 13.49 11.71 20.96
N THR A 470 14.27 12.76 21.25
CA THR A 470 14.21 14.03 20.54
C THR A 470 15.41 14.15 19.61
N LEU A 471 15.15 14.33 18.32
CA LEU A 471 16.14 14.58 17.28
C LEU A 471 15.96 15.98 16.68
N THR A 472 16.95 16.46 15.93
CA THR A 472 16.89 17.77 15.27
C THR A 472 17.60 17.71 13.93
N GLY A 473 16.89 18.11 12.88
CA GLY A 473 17.36 18.10 11.50
C GLY A 473 17.26 19.47 10.87
N GLU A 474 18.07 19.70 9.84
CA GLU A 474 17.98 20.88 8.97
C GLU A 474 18.07 20.47 7.51
N LYS A 475 17.35 21.18 6.64
CA LYS A 475 17.30 20.92 5.20
C LYS A 475 17.11 22.23 4.45
N THR A 476 17.56 22.26 3.21
CA THR A 476 17.33 23.36 2.27
C THR A 476 16.50 22.82 1.11
N ILE A 477 15.50 23.58 0.67
CA ILE A 477 14.76 23.31 -0.57
C ILE A 477 14.78 24.55 -1.47
N ASP A 478 14.62 24.35 -2.77
CA ASP A 478 14.37 25.45 -3.71
C ASP A 478 12.93 25.95 -3.57
N VAL A 479 12.73 27.25 -3.81
CA VAL A 479 11.46 27.95 -3.55
C VAL A 479 10.63 28.05 -4.83
N SER A 480 9.35 27.66 -4.74
CA SER A 480 8.44 27.58 -5.90
C SER A 480 7.63 28.85 -6.15
N GLY A 481 7.40 29.68 -5.12
CA GLY A 481 6.53 30.85 -5.18
C GLY A 481 7.01 31.93 -6.13
N LYS A 482 6.09 32.52 -6.90
CA LYS A 482 6.34 33.68 -7.76
C LYS A 482 5.48 34.86 -7.35
N LYS A 483 6.08 36.04 -7.29
CA LYS A 483 5.41 37.30 -6.96
C LYS A 483 5.89 38.39 -7.91
N GLN A 484 4.94 39.09 -8.50
CA GLN A 484 5.22 40.26 -9.32
C GLN A 484 5.47 41.45 -8.39
N VAL A 485 6.62 42.12 -8.51
CA VAL A 485 7.00 43.27 -7.68
C VAL A 485 7.47 44.44 -8.54
N GLY A 486 7.21 45.65 -8.07
CA GLY A 486 7.53 46.88 -8.80
C GLY A 486 6.61 48.02 -8.39
N ASP A 487 6.68 49.09 -9.16
CA ASP A 487 6.08 50.38 -8.85
C ASP A 487 4.77 50.59 -9.62
N GLN A 488 3.86 51.36 -9.02
CA GLN A 488 2.64 51.84 -9.67
C GLN A 488 2.93 53.12 -10.47
N ALA A 489 2.45 53.20 -11.71
CA ALA A 489 2.56 54.43 -12.50
C ALA A 489 1.76 55.56 -11.86
N LYS A 490 2.29 56.78 -11.93
CA LYS A 490 1.66 58.00 -11.38
C LYS A 490 1.67 59.14 -12.38
N GLY A 491 0.77 60.08 -12.16
CA GLY A 491 0.76 61.36 -12.86
C GLY A 491 -0.47 62.18 -12.53
N VAL A 492 -0.82 63.11 -13.41
CA VAL A 492 -1.87 64.11 -13.20
C VAL A 492 -2.82 64.12 -14.39
N VAL A 493 -4.12 64.14 -14.11
CA VAL A 493 -5.18 64.30 -15.10
C VAL A 493 -5.94 65.61 -14.89
N THR A 494 -6.33 66.23 -16.00
CA THR A 494 -7.32 67.30 -16.01
C THR A 494 -8.70 66.66 -16.16
N ILE A 495 -9.59 67.00 -15.24
CA ILE A 495 -10.92 66.42 -15.09
C ILE A 495 -11.95 67.43 -15.62
N TYR A 496 -12.87 66.97 -16.46
CA TYR A 496 -13.90 67.77 -17.12
C TYR A 496 -15.29 67.27 -16.71
N ASN A 497 -16.05 68.15 -16.06
CA ASN A 497 -17.44 67.93 -15.72
C ASN A 497 -18.35 68.49 -16.82
N LYS A 498 -19.18 67.63 -17.44
CA LYS A 498 -20.13 68.00 -18.49
C LYS A 498 -21.51 68.42 -17.94
N SER A 499 -21.74 68.26 -16.64
CA SER A 499 -23.00 68.58 -15.98
C SER A 499 -23.10 70.04 -15.54
N ILE A 500 -24.31 70.59 -15.55
CA ILE A 500 -24.64 71.93 -15.02
C ILE A 500 -24.63 72.00 -13.48
N ALA A 501 -24.46 70.87 -12.79
CA ALA A 501 -24.19 70.81 -11.36
C ALA A 501 -22.68 70.58 -11.10
N SER A 502 -22.13 71.17 -10.04
CA SER A 502 -20.78 70.85 -9.57
C SER A 502 -20.71 69.43 -8.99
N LYS A 503 -19.52 68.83 -9.00
CA LYS A 503 -19.29 67.46 -8.50
C LYS A 503 -18.07 67.38 -7.60
N ALA A 504 -18.24 66.76 -6.44
CA ALA A 504 -17.14 66.41 -5.54
C ALA A 504 -16.77 64.94 -5.79
N LEU A 505 -15.57 64.71 -6.35
CA LEU A 505 -14.98 63.39 -6.52
C LEU A 505 -14.16 63.07 -5.26
N LYS A 506 -14.24 61.82 -4.79
CA LYS A 506 -13.57 61.38 -3.57
C LYS A 506 -12.22 60.72 -3.83
N LYS A 507 -11.29 60.85 -2.89
CA LYS A 507 -10.07 60.03 -2.83
C LYS A 507 -10.43 58.54 -2.99
N GLY A 508 -9.76 57.85 -3.90
CA GLY A 508 -10.06 56.46 -4.26
C GLY A 508 -11.07 56.27 -5.41
N SER A 509 -11.71 57.34 -5.94
CA SER A 509 -12.58 57.27 -7.12
C SER A 509 -11.87 56.53 -8.27
N ILE A 510 -12.54 55.58 -8.91
CA ILE A 510 -11.93 54.73 -9.93
C ILE A 510 -12.07 55.37 -11.33
N LEU A 511 -10.92 55.58 -11.97
CA LEU A 511 -10.79 55.97 -13.38
C LEU A 511 -10.38 54.75 -14.22
N LEU A 512 -10.91 54.65 -15.43
CA LEU A 512 -10.64 53.57 -16.39
C LEU A 512 -10.10 54.15 -17.71
N SER A 513 -8.99 53.60 -18.20
CA SER A 513 -8.44 53.89 -19.54
C SER A 513 -8.24 52.57 -20.27
N GLY A 514 -9.18 52.23 -21.16
CA GLY A 514 -9.29 50.89 -21.71
C GLY A 514 -9.51 49.84 -20.61
N SER A 515 -8.62 48.85 -20.53
CA SER A 515 -8.60 47.82 -19.48
C SER A 515 -7.86 48.24 -18.19
N LEU A 516 -7.14 49.36 -18.21
CA LEU A 516 -6.31 49.81 -17.09
C LEU A 516 -7.12 50.64 -16.09
N SER A 517 -6.88 50.43 -14.79
CA SER A 517 -7.59 51.13 -13.71
C SER A 517 -6.65 51.95 -12.83
N PHE A 518 -7.10 53.15 -12.49
CA PHE A 518 -6.37 54.15 -11.71
C PHE A 518 -7.29 54.66 -10.60
N THR A 519 -6.70 55.14 -9.51
CA THR A 519 -7.44 55.74 -8.39
C THR A 519 -7.04 57.19 -8.21
N LEU A 520 -8.02 58.05 -7.93
CA LEU A 520 -7.79 59.45 -7.59
C LEU A 520 -7.09 59.57 -6.24
N ASP A 521 -5.94 60.25 -6.20
CA ASP A 521 -5.09 60.28 -5.01
C ASP A 521 -5.63 61.19 -3.90
N ASP A 522 -6.54 62.14 -4.17
CA ASP A 522 -7.14 63.07 -3.20
C ASP A 522 -8.60 63.45 -3.56
N ASP A 523 -9.29 64.15 -2.67
CA ASP A 523 -10.63 64.71 -2.94
C ASP A 523 -10.54 65.88 -3.94
N VAL A 524 -11.27 65.82 -5.06
CA VAL A 524 -11.27 66.87 -6.08
C VAL A 524 -12.68 67.36 -6.37
N SER A 525 -12.92 68.65 -6.11
CA SER A 525 -14.14 69.33 -6.55
C SER A 525 -13.98 69.86 -7.98
N VAL A 526 -15.00 69.65 -8.81
CA VAL A 526 -15.08 70.13 -10.19
C VAL A 526 -16.31 71.02 -10.31
N ALA A 527 -16.12 72.24 -10.84
CA ALA A 527 -17.21 73.18 -11.08
C ALA A 527 -18.25 72.62 -12.08
N SER A 528 -19.43 73.23 -12.12
CA SER A 528 -20.42 73.00 -13.18
C SER A 528 -19.87 73.43 -14.55
N ALA A 529 -20.38 72.81 -15.62
CA ALA A 529 -20.30 73.39 -16.95
C ALA A 529 -21.06 74.72 -17.01
N THR A 530 -20.50 75.70 -17.71
CA THR A 530 -21.13 77.01 -17.95
C THR A 530 -21.55 77.12 -19.41
N GLU A 531 -22.84 77.29 -19.65
CA GLU A 531 -23.36 77.63 -20.97
C GLU A 531 -23.21 79.13 -21.24
N SER A 532 -22.63 79.47 -22.38
CA SER A 532 -22.53 80.82 -22.92
C SER A 532 -23.07 80.80 -24.35
N ILE A 533 -23.28 81.97 -24.97
CA ILE A 533 -24.03 82.11 -26.23
C ILE A 533 -23.44 81.20 -27.34
N GLY A 534 -24.12 80.09 -27.62
CA GLY A 534 -23.71 79.10 -28.62
C GLY A 534 -22.56 78.15 -28.24
N SER A 535 -22.09 78.13 -26.97
CA SER A 535 -21.02 77.22 -26.55
C SER A 535 -21.07 76.86 -25.06
N MET A 536 -20.90 75.57 -24.74
CA MET A 536 -20.82 75.10 -23.35
C MET A 536 -19.37 74.82 -22.95
N THR A 537 -18.91 75.53 -21.92
CA THR A 537 -17.56 75.37 -21.34
C THR A 537 -17.64 74.41 -20.15
N PHE A 538 -17.10 73.20 -20.30
CA PHE A 538 -17.05 72.22 -19.22
C PHE A 538 -16.24 72.73 -18.02
N GLY A 539 -16.73 72.44 -16.80
CA GLY A 539 -15.99 72.75 -15.58
C GLY A 539 -14.72 71.92 -15.50
N LYS A 540 -13.58 72.57 -15.20
CA LYS A 540 -12.26 71.93 -15.15
C LYS A 540 -11.71 71.90 -13.73
N SER A 541 -11.02 70.81 -13.39
CA SER A 541 -10.16 70.69 -12.21
C SER A 541 -8.99 69.78 -12.51
N SER A 542 -8.01 69.67 -11.61
CA SER A 542 -6.85 68.79 -11.78
C SER A 542 -6.73 67.82 -10.61
N GLY A 543 -6.33 66.58 -10.87
CA GLY A 543 -6.19 65.55 -9.85
C GLY A 543 -4.99 64.65 -10.11
N ALA A 544 -4.25 64.32 -9.06
CA ALA A 544 -3.23 63.28 -9.09
C ALA A 544 -3.90 61.89 -9.13
N ILE A 545 -3.32 60.97 -9.90
CA ILE A 545 -3.77 59.58 -9.99
C ILE A 545 -2.60 58.61 -9.87
N THR A 546 -2.85 57.52 -9.14
CA THR A 546 -1.97 56.34 -9.05
C THR A 546 -2.64 55.16 -9.75
N ALA A 547 -1.87 54.39 -10.53
CA ALA A 547 -2.32 53.17 -11.16
C ALA A 547 -2.61 52.08 -10.11
N ARG A 548 -3.74 51.38 -10.23
CA ARG A 548 -4.12 50.35 -9.25
C ARG A 548 -3.21 49.13 -9.34
N ALA A 549 -2.78 48.77 -10.56
CA ALA A 549 -1.81 47.72 -10.82
C ALA A 549 -0.39 48.31 -10.99
N ILE A 550 0.60 47.58 -10.47
CA ILE A 550 2.02 47.79 -10.78
C ILE A 550 2.30 47.47 -12.25
N GLY A 551 3.42 47.95 -12.78
CA GLY A 551 3.91 47.58 -14.10
C GLY A 551 3.85 48.68 -15.16
N GLY A 552 4.72 48.53 -16.17
CA GLY A 552 4.93 49.53 -17.22
C GLY A 552 3.75 49.73 -18.18
N GLN A 553 2.77 48.83 -18.19
CA GLN A 553 1.55 48.97 -18.99
C GLN A 553 0.72 50.20 -18.56
N SER A 554 0.84 50.61 -17.29
CA SER A 554 0.18 51.80 -16.75
C SER A 554 0.86 53.13 -17.12
N ASN A 555 2.00 53.12 -17.82
CA ASN A 555 2.76 54.31 -18.24
C ASN A 555 2.15 54.98 -19.50
N LEU A 556 0.88 55.35 -19.42
CA LEU A 556 0.10 55.92 -20.53
C LEU A 556 0.72 57.21 -21.08
N SER A 557 0.82 57.31 -22.41
CA SER A 557 1.26 58.54 -23.10
C SER A 557 0.40 59.74 -22.74
N GLU A 558 0.90 60.94 -22.97
CA GLU A 558 0.07 62.16 -22.93
C GLU A 558 -1.18 62.03 -23.81
N ASN A 559 -2.20 62.83 -23.52
CA ASN A 559 -3.47 62.88 -24.24
C ASN A 559 -4.33 61.61 -24.20
N SER A 560 -4.02 60.66 -23.31
CA SER A 560 -4.88 59.49 -23.02
C SER A 560 -6.13 59.92 -22.27
N GLU A 561 -7.28 59.29 -22.58
CA GLU A 561 -8.57 59.59 -21.96
C GLU A 561 -8.97 58.55 -20.91
N PHE A 562 -9.69 59.03 -19.90
CA PHE A 562 -10.10 58.30 -18.70
C PHE A 562 -11.58 58.54 -18.41
N LEU A 563 -12.31 57.45 -18.13
CA LEU A 563 -13.73 57.48 -17.75
C LEU A 563 -13.87 57.17 -16.26
N PHE A 564 -14.67 57.93 -15.53
CA PHE A 564 -14.98 57.61 -14.13
C PHE A 564 -16.00 56.47 -14.07
N LYS A 565 -15.69 55.41 -13.33
CA LYS A 565 -16.59 54.25 -13.18
C LYS A 565 -17.94 54.62 -12.54
N GLU A 566 -17.94 55.67 -11.71
CA GLU A 566 -19.11 56.13 -10.94
C GLU A 566 -19.87 57.30 -11.60
N PHE A 567 -19.30 57.95 -12.62
CA PHE A 567 -19.83 59.20 -13.19
C PHE A 567 -19.66 59.27 -14.71
N SER A 568 -20.69 58.89 -15.48
CA SER A 568 -20.68 58.89 -16.95
C SER A 568 -20.58 60.28 -17.61
N ASP A 569 -20.93 61.33 -16.88
CA ASP A 569 -20.90 62.74 -17.25
C ASP A 569 -19.61 63.47 -16.82
N VAL A 570 -18.65 62.73 -16.25
CA VAL A 570 -17.30 63.22 -15.93
C VAL A 570 -16.27 62.40 -16.71
N VAL A 571 -15.36 63.09 -17.38
CA VAL A 571 -14.22 62.48 -18.10
C VAL A 571 -12.93 63.16 -17.67
N ALA A 572 -11.79 62.48 -17.82
CA ALA A 572 -10.49 63.09 -17.57
C ALA A 572 -9.48 62.75 -18.66
N ARG A 573 -8.41 63.53 -18.76
CA ARG A 573 -7.35 63.38 -19.76
C ARG A 573 -6.01 63.81 -19.16
N ASN A 574 -4.93 63.08 -19.42
CA ASN A 574 -3.61 63.47 -18.93
C ASN A 574 -2.93 64.46 -19.90
N GLU A 575 -2.48 65.60 -19.39
CA GLU A 575 -1.75 66.61 -20.17
C GLU A 575 -0.25 66.27 -20.31
N LYS A 576 0.23 65.26 -19.57
CA LYS A 576 1.59 64.71 -19.62
C LYS A 576 1.56 63.19 -19.45
N GLN A 577 2.53 62.48 -20.00
CA GLN A 577 2.68 61.04 -19.85
C GLN A 577 2.68 60.61 -18.37
N LEU A 578 1.92 59.54 -18.05
CA LEU A 578 2.02 58.83 -16.78
C LEU A 578 3.30 57.98 -16.78
N SER A 579 4.01 57.93 -15.66
CA SER A 579 5.32 57.28 -15.59
C SER A 579 5.59 56.70 -14.20
N GLY A 580 6.71 55.97 -14.07
CA GLY A 580 7.11 55.33 -12.82
C GLY A 580 6.50 53.94 -12.60
N GLY A 581 5.67 53.41 -13.51
CA GLY A 581 5.22 52.02 -13.45
C GLY A 581 6.33 51.05 -13.83
N THR A 582 6.68 50.13 -12.92
CA THR A 582 7.74 49.11 -13.11
C THR A 582 7.22 47.74 -12.69
N SER A 583 7.81 46.66 -13.21
CA SER A 583 7.44 45.28 -12.85
C SER A 583 8.60 44.33 -13.14
N ARG A 584 8.91 43.47 -12.20
CA ARG A 584 9.72 42.25 -12.36
C ARG A 584 9.06 41.10 -11.60
N ASP A 585 9.17 39.89 -12.12
CA ASP A 585 8.81 38.69 -11.37
C ASP A 585 9.97 38.28 -10.47
N VAL A 586 9.68 37.93 -9.23
CA VAL A 586 10.67 37.42 -8.25
C VAL A 586 10.18 36.13 -7.60
N THR A 587 11.13 35.28 -7.22
CA THR A 587 10.85 34.08 -6.43
C THR A 587 10.71 34.47 -4.96
N VAL A 588 9.64 34.02 -4.29
CA VAL A 588 9.36 34.32 -2.89
C VAL A 588 8.93 33.10 -2.08
N VAL A 589 9.31 33.06 -0.82
CA VAL A 589 8.96 31.97 0.11
C VAL A 589 7.45 31.97 0.38
N THR A 590 6.77 30.89 0.03
CA THR A 590 5.36 30.67 0.36
C THR A 590 5.19 29.80 1.59
N ARG A 591 3.95 29.73 2.10
CA ARG A 591 3.58 28.77 3.14
C ARG A 591 3.68 27.32 2.64
N ALA A 592 3.40 27.06 1.36
CA ALA A 592 3.53 25.71 0.80
C ALA A 592 4.99 25.23 0.82
N ASP A 593 5.96 26.11 0.52
CA ASP A 593 7.38 25.77 0.62
C ASP A 593 7.77 25.49 2.09
N GLN A 594 7.30 26.31 3.04
CA GLN A 594 7.57 26.10 4.48
C GLN A 594 6.98 24.79 5.02
N ASP A 595 5.73 24.46 4.66
CA ASP A 595 5.07 23.24 5.12
C ASP A 595 5.64 21.99 4.41
N ALA A 596 6.05 22.09 3.14
CA ALA A 596 6.78 21.04 2.43
C ALA A 596 8.15 20.75 3.06
N LEU A 597 8.90 21.79 3.44
CA LEU A 597 10.16 21.63 4.18
C LEU A 597 9.93 20.89 5.50
N VAL A 598 8.95 21.34 6.30
CA VAL A 598 8.63 20.68 7.59
C VAL A 598 8.20 19.23 7.39
N LYS A 599 7.37 18.92 6.38
CA LYS A 599 6.98 17.54 6.07
C LYS A 599 8.19 16.67 5.69
N SER A 600 9.09 17.18 4.84
CA SER A 600 10.28 16.42 4.43
C SER A 600 11.22 16.17 5.61
N VAL A 601 11.61 17.21 6.37
CA VAL A 601 12.50 17.04 7.54
C VAL A 601 11.86 16.16 8.61
N THR A 602 10.54 16.22 8.80
CA THR A 602 9.83 15.33 9.74
C THR A 602 9.88 13.87 9.28
N THR A 603 9.88 13.61 7.97
CA THR A 603 10.01 12.25 7.41
C THR A 603 11.43 11.71 7.66
N ASP A 604 12.46 12.47 7.26
CA ASP A 604 13.88 12.12 7.46
C ASP A 604 14.19 11.84 8.95
N LEU A 605 13.63 12.66 9.85
CA LEU A 605 13.81 12.53 11.30
C LEU A 605 13.00 11.38 11.93
N LEU A 606 11.87 10.99 11.34
CA LEU A 606 11.06 9.87 11.81
C LEU A 606 11.77 8.53 11.54
N GLU A 607 12.33 8.38 10.34
CA GLU A 607 13.16 7.23 9.98
C GLU A 607 14.41 7.15 10.87
N SER A 608 15.12 8.28 11.02
CA SER A 608 16.27 8.40 11.94
C SER A 608 15.90 8.03 13.39
N ALA A 609 14.74 8.48 13.86
CA ALA A 609 14.24 8.17 15.21
C ALA A 609 13.87 6.69 15.37
N LYS A 610 13.25 6.04 14.37
CA LYS A 610 13.00 4.59 14.40
C LYS A 610 14.31 3.80 14.52
N ASN A 611 15.31 4.15 13.71
CA ASN A 611 16.61 3.47 13.71
C ASN A 611 17.37 3.68 15.03
N GLU A 612 17.36 4.88 15.60
CA GLU A 612 17.97 5.14 16.91
C GLU A 612 17.19 4.49 18.07
N LEU A 613 15.85 4.52 18.06
CA LEU A 613 15.04 3.85 19.09
C LEU A 613 15.20 2.33 19.06
N GLY A 614 15.21 1.73 17.86
CA GLY A 614 15.54 0.30 17.68
C GLY A 614 16.94 -0.04 18.19
N SER A 615 17.92 0.83 17.98
CA SER A 615 19.28 0.67 18.50
C SER A 615 19.40 0.82 20.02
N GLN A 616 18.44 1.49 20.67
CA GLN A 616 18.38 1.62 22.13
C GLN A 616 17.61 0.47 22.81
N ILE A 617 16.90 -0.36 22.04
CA ILE A 617 16.15 -1.52 22.52
C ILE A 617 17.11 -2.70 22.74
N LEU A 618 17.63 -2.80 23.97
CA LEU A 618 18.51 -3.87 24.42
C LEU A 618 17.73 -4.97 25.16
N GLY A 619 18.15 -6.22 24.97
CA GLY A 619 17.64 -7.36 25.76
C GLY A 619 16.42 -8.09 25.21
N GLY A 620 16.07 -7.91 23.93
CA GLY A 620 14.96 -8.65 23.30
C GLY A 620 13.59 -8.03 23.54
N GLU A 621 13.52 -6.73 23.85
CA GLU A 621 12.26 -5.98 23.72
C GLU A 621 11.93 -5.72 22.23
N GLN A 622 10.69 -5.30 21.97
CA GLN A 622 10.23 -4.86 20.66
C GLN A 622 9.34 -3.61 20.83
N MET A 623 9.48 -2.63 19.94
CA MET A 623 8.61 -1.45 19.90
C MET A 623 7.27 -1.80 19.24
N ILE A 624 6.19 -1.18 19.72
CA ILE A 624 4.85 -1.29 19.14
C ILE A 624 4.65 -0.09 18.22
N ASP A 625 4.81 -0.28 16.91
CA ASP A 625 4.77 0.83 15.94
C ASP A 625 3.47 1.63 15.97
N ASP A 626 2.31 0.98 16.23
CA ASP A 626 1.00 1.62 16.41
C ASP A 626 0.93 2.58 17.62
N THR A 627 1.92 2.55 18.52
CA THR A 627 2.03 3.47 19.67
C THR A 627 2.93 4.68 19.40
N VAL A 628 3.60 4.73 18.24
CA VAL A 628 4.58 5.77 17.92
C VAL A 628 3.88 7.10 17.66
N LYS A 629 4.10 8.06 18.56
CA LYS A 629 3.58 9.43 18.48
C LYS A 629 4.73 10.40 18.20
N THR A 630 4.54 11.22 17.17
CA THR A 630 5.48 12.25 16.75
C THR A 630 4.95 13.64 17.12
N GLN A 631 5.84 14.49 17.63
CA GLN A 631 5.53 15.87 18.00
C GLN A 631 6.66 16.78 17.51
N VAL A 632 6.33 17.73 16.64
CA VAL A 632 7.25 18.82 16.26
C VAL A 632 7.33 19.79 17.43
N SER A 633 8.42 19.71 18.20
CA SER A 633 8.62 20.50 19.41
C SER A 633 9.23 21.88 19.12
N ALA A 634 9.93 22.05 18.00
CA ALA A 634 10.32 23.36 17.48
C ALA A 634 10.44 23.36 15.95
N LYS A 635 10.14 24.52 15.33
CA LYS A 635 10.47 24.81 13.93
C LYS A 635 11.01 26.23 13.80
N SER A 636 12.04 26.41 12.97
CA SER A 636 12.59 27.73 12.62
C SER A 636 13.02 27.74 11.16
N PHE A 637 12.82 28.87 10.48
CA PHE A 637 13.21 29.10 9.09
C PHE A 637 14.24 30.23 9.04
N LEU A 638 15.20 30.15 8.11
CA LEU A 638 16.18 31.21 7.86
C LEU A 638 15.61 32.34 7.00
N GLN A 639 14.57 32.03 6.20
CA GLN A 639 13.84 32.98 5.38
C GLN A 639 12.37 33.08 5.84
N GLU A 640 11.85 34.30 5.86
CA GLU A 640 10.47 34.62 6.25
C GLU A 640 9.48 34.43 5.10
N LEU A 641 8.18 34.40 5.40
CA LEU A 641 7.13 34.39 4.37
C LEU A 641 7.20 35.66 3.51
N ASP A 642 6.86 35.54 2.22
CA ASP A 642 6.92 36.62 1.23
C ASP A 642 8.32 37.22 0.95
N GLN A 643 9.38 36.70 1.58
CA GLN A 643 10.76 37.15 1.34
C GLN A 643 11.27 36.70 -0.05
N GLU A 644 11.93 37.62 -0.77
CA GLU A 644 12.62 37.34 -2.04
C GLU A 644 13.82 36.41 -1.80
N ALA A 645 13.71 35.15 -2.23
CA ALA A 645 14.72 34.11 -2.06
C ALA A 645 14.52 32.97 -3.07
N THR A 646 15.61 32.37 -3.53
CA THR A 646 15.58 31.16 -4.38
C THR A 646 15.54 29.87 -3.57
N GLN A 647 16.01 29.90 -2.32
CA GLN A 647 16.10 28.75 -1.43
C GLN A 647 15.61 29.07 -0.03
N LEU A 648 14.94 28.09 0.57
CA LEU A 648 14.45 28.11 1.95
C LEU A 648 15.26 27.09 2.76
N LYS A 649 15.99 27.56 3.77
CA LYS A 649 16.59 26.68 4.79
C LYS A 649 15.74 26.68 6.05
N GLY A 650 15.46 25.50 6.57
CA GLY A 650 14.67 25.31 7.79
C GLY A 650 15.28 24.25 8.70
N LYS A 651 14.98 24.39 9.99
CA LYS A 651 15.42 23.49 11.06
C LYS A 651 14.21 23.07 11.88
N VAL A 652 14.07 21.76 12.11
CA VAL A 652 12.94 21.15 12.81
C VAL A 652 13.48 20.26 13.92
N THR A 653 12.90 20.39 15.11
CA THR A 653 13.12 19.47 16.23
C THR A 653 11.90 18.56 16.35
N LEU A 654 12.14 17.26 16.28
CA LEU A 654 11.11 16.23 16.33
C LEU A 654 11.31 15.38 17.59
N THR A 655 10.27 15.30 18.40
CA THR A 655 10.19 14.40 19.55
C THR A 655 9.33 13.20 19.14
N VAL A 656 9.90 12.00 19.25
CA VAL A 656 9.25 10.73 18.91
C VAL A 656 9.15 9.90 20.18
N SER A 657 7.95 9.41 20.48
CA SER A 657 7.67 8.61 21.68
C SER A 657 6.87 7.36 21.32
N GLY A 658 7.06 6.26 22.06
CA GLY A 658 6.37 4.99 21.82
C GLY A 658 6.47 4.06 23.03
N VAL A 659 5.95 2.84 22.89
CA VAL A 659 6.03 1.80 23.93
C VAL A 659 6.75 0.56 23.40
N SER A 660 7.72 0.06 24.16
CA SER A 660 8.32 -1.27 23.96
C SER A 660 7.76 -2.29 24.97
N PHE A 661 7.81 -3.57 24.60
CA PHE A 661 7.47 -4.71 25.46
C PHE A 661 8.56 -5.78 25.36
N SER A 662 8.73 -6.60 26.40
CA SER A 662 9.69 -7.70 26.43
C SER A 662 9.17 -8.94 25.69
N ARG A 663 9.92 -9.46 24.70
CA ARG A 663 9.59 -10.74 24.05
C ARG A 663 9.72 -11.93 25.03
N PRO A 664 10.75 -12.03 25.90
CA PRO A 664 10.81 -13.06 26.96
C PRO A 664 9.59 -13.06 27.89
N ASP A 665 9.06 -11.88 28.23
CA ASP A 665 7.86 -11.78 29.09
C ASP A 665 6.65 -12.35 28.35
N LEU A 666 6.46 -11.96 27.09
CA LEU A 666 5.37 -12.46 26.24
C LEU A 666 5.46 -13.97 25.99
N SER A 667 6.65 -14.52 25.72
CA SER A 667 6.80 -15.97 25.54
C SER A 667 6.53 -16.75 26.83
N SER A 668 6.95 -16.23 27.99
CA SER A 668 6.66 -16.85 29.28
C SER A 668 5.15 -16.86 29.63
N LEU A 669 4.40 -15.84 29.20
CA LEU A 669 2.94 -15.79 29.35
C LEU A 669 2.22 -16.81 28.45
N LEU A 670 2.73 -17.05 27.23
CA LEU A 670 2.07 -17.88 26.23
C LEU A 670 2.53 -19.35 26.21
N HIS A 671 3.69 -19.69 26.79
CA HIS A 671 4.23 -21.05 26.84
C HIS A 671 3.23 -22.06 27.44
N ASP A 672 2.66 -21.74 28.61
CA ASP A 672 1.63 -22.53 29.29
C ASP A 672 0.37 -22.74 28.43
N THR A 673 0.09 -21.87 27.47
CA THR A 673 -1.07 -22.00 26.56
C THR A 673 -0.72 -22.81 25.31
N LEU A 674 0.47 -22.57 24.75
CA LEU A 674 0.98 -23.29 23.59
C LEU A 674 1.16 -24.78 23.88
N ASP A 675 1.75 -25.13 25.04
CA ASP A 675 1.99 -26.52 25.45
C ASP A 675 0.71 -27.36 25.62
N LYS A 676 -0.46 -26.72 25.81
CA LYS A 676 -1.77 -27.40 25.90
C LYS A 676 -2.39 -27.74 24.54
N GLU A 677 -1.98 -27.04 23.48
CA GLU A 677 -2.49 -27.23 22.11
C GLU A 677 -1.57 -28.14 21.26
N ILE A 678 -0.37 -28.49 21.75
CA ILE A 678 0.52 -29.46 21.09
C ILE A 678 -0.10 -30.87 21.16
N ALA A 679 -0.30 -31.49 20.00
CA ALA A 679 -0.87 -32.83 19.90
C ALA A 679 0.08 -33.93 20.41
N ASP A 680 -0.48 -34.96 21.05
CA ASP A 680 0.24 -36.14 21.56
C ASP A 680 1.24 -36.72 20.53
N GLY A 681 2.51 -36.82 20.94
CA GLY A 681 3.60 -37.35 20.12
C GLY A 681 4.30 -36.32 19.21
N TYR A 682 4.00 -35.03 19.37
CA TYR A 682 4.75 -33.92 18.76
C TYR A 682 5.51 -33.10 19.83
N ARG A 683 6.51 -32.33 19.40
CA ARG A 683 7.22 -31.32 20.20
C ARG A 683 7.49 -30.05 19.38
N LEU A 684 7.86 -28.95 20.02
CA LEU A 684 8.29 -27.73 19.33
C LEU A 684 9.64 -27.95 18.62
N ALA A 685 9.70 -27.57 17.35
CA ALA A 685 10.92 -27.54 16.54
C ALA A 685 11.72 -26.24 16.76
N SER A 686 11.01 -25.11 16.78
CA SER A 686 11.59 -23.79 17.05
C SER A 686 11.75 -23.55 18.55
N LYS A 687 12.91 -23.00 18.96
CA LYS A 687 13.15 -22.58 20.37
C LYS A 687 12.43 -21.29 20.76
N GLU A 688 12.17 -20.43 19.78
CA GLU A 688 11.48 -19.17 19.94
C GLU A 688 10.37 -19.12 18.86
N PRO A 689 9.09 -19.28 19.25
CA PRO A 689 7.97 -19.06 18.33
C PRO A 689 7.82 -17.60 17.92
N GLU A 690 7.29 -17.37 16.72
CA GLU A 690 7.08 -16.03 16.20
C GLU A 690 5.82 -15.40 16.81
N ALA A 691 5.93 -14.14 17.22
CA ALA A 691 4.83 -13.37 17.80
C ALA A 691 4.48 -12.18 16.89
N SER A 692 3.24 -12.14 16.41
CA SER A 692 2.68 -10.99 15.68
C SER A 692 1.57 -10.34 16.50
N LEU A 693 1.50 -9.00 16.46
CA LEU A 693 0.47 -8.21 17.12
C LEU A 693 -0.62 -7.85 16.10
N SER A 694 -1.89 -7.91 16.52
CA SER A 694 -3.05 -7.56 15.69
C SER A 694 -4.13 -6.86 16.50
N GLY A 695 -4.81 -5.90 15.88
CA GLY A 695 -5.92 -5.16 16.51
C GLY A 695 -5.49 -4.36 17.75
N VAL A 696 -4.34 -3.68 17.69
CA VAL A 696 -3.80 -2.86 18.77
C VAL A 696 -4.75 -1.70 19.08
N LYS A 697 -5.24 -1.63 20.32
CA LYS A 697 -6.17 -0.60 20.82
C LYS A 697 -5.61 0.06 22.07
N ILE A 698 -5.31 1.35 21.97
CA ILE A 698 -4.89 2.18 23.12
C ILE A 698 -6.13 2.59 23.90
N THR A 699 -6.25 2.12 25.14
CA THR A 699 -7.31 2.52 26.06
C THR A 699 -7.09 3.93 26.61
N LYS A 700 -8.14 4.58 27.13
CA LYS A 700 -8.06 5.95 27.69
C LYS A 700 -7.08 6.05 28.88
N ASP A 701 -6.87 4.94 29.58
CA ASP A 701 -5.95 4.83 30.73
C ASP A 701 -4.48 4.60 30.33
N GLY A 702 -4.20 4.54 29.03
CA GLY A 702 -2.85 4.35 28.48
C GLY A 702 -2.37 2.89 28.38
N LYS A 703 -3.21 1.92 28.77
CA LYS A 703 -2.96 0.48 28.54
C LYS A 703 -3.25 0.13 27.08
N ILE A 704 -2.48 -0.79 26.52
CA ILE A 704 -2.57 -1.20 25.11
C ILE A 704 -3.14 -2.62 25.06
N SER A 705 -4.38 -2.77 24.61
CA SER A 705 -4.98 -4.09 24.36
C SER A 705 -4.57 -4.56 22.96
N THR A 706 -4.14 -5.81 22.82
CA THR A 706 -3.73 -6.39 21.53
C THR A 706 -4.08 -7.87 21.46
N HIS A 707 -4.29 -8.41 20.25
CA HIS A 707 -4.38 -9.84 20.03
C HIS A 707 -3.03 -10.31 19.51
N VAL A 708 -2.37 -11.16 20.29
CA VAL A 708 -1.12 -11.80 19.88
C VAL A 708 -1.47 -13.07 19.13
N VAL A 709 -1.00 -13.18 17.89
CA VAL A 709 -0.97 -14.46 17.17
C VAL A 709 0.44 -15.01 17.32
N TYR A 710 0.53 -16.16 18.00
CA TYR A 710 1.77 -16.82 18.36
C TYR A 710 1.89 -18.11 17.54
N SER A 711 2.76 -18.07 16.54
CA SER A 711 2.95 -19.13 15.56
C SER A 711 4.22 -19.93 15.84
N ALA A 712 4.05 -21.22 16.06
CA ALA A 712 5.12 -22.17 16.30
C ALA A 712 5.08 -23.31 15.27
N THR A 713 6.18 -24.05 15.18
CA THR A 713 6.28 -25.22 14.30
C THR A 713 6.59 -26.45 15.14
N THR A 714 5.90 -27.55 14.86
CA THR A 714 5.99 -28.81 15.62
C THR A 714 6.51 -29.97 14.76
N GLU A 715 7.34 -30.80 15.38
CA GLU A 715 7.99 -31.99 14.79
C GLU A 715 7.56 -33.27 15.54
N PRO A 716 7.49 -34.43 14.86
CA PRO A 716 7.09 -35.69 15.48
C PRO A 716 8.19 -36.29 16.38
N ILE A 717 7.80 -36.90 17.50
CA ILE A 717 8.75 -37.57 18.41
C ILE A 717 9.07 -38.98 17.89
N ILE A 718 10.22 -39.12 17.21
CA ILE A 718 10.68 -40.39 16.61
C ILE A 718 11.75 -41.07 17.49
N ASP A 719 11.42 -42.23 18.10
CA ASP A 719 12.45 -43.09 18.73
C ASP A 719 13.24 -43.87 17.67
N VAL A 720 14.41 -43.32 17.32
CA VAL A 720 15.41 -43.95 16.44
C VAL A 720 15.80 -45.36 16.92
N SER A 721 15.76 -45.63 18.22
CA SER A 721 16.08 -46.95 18.79
C SER A 721 14.96 -47.99 18.60
N GLU A 722 13.69 -47.57 18.55
CA GLU A 722 12.57 -48.43 18.15
C GLU A 722 12.62 -48.69 16.63
N VAL A 723 12.83 -47.63 15.84
CA VAL A 723 12.96 -47.72 14.39
C VAL A 723 14.08 -48.69 13.99
N LEU A 724 15.29 -48.53 14.54
CA LEU A 724 16.42 -49.42 14.26
C LEU A 724 16.13 -50.89 14.58
N LYS A 725 15.43 -51.21 15.67
CA LYS A 725 15.02 -52.61 15.97
C LYS A 725 14.06 -53.17 14.91
N SER A 726 13.28 -52.29 14.28
CA SER A 726 12.14 -52.65 13.44
C SER A 726 12.46 -52.76 11.94
N ILE A 727 13.62 -52.26 11.49
CA ILE A 727 14.01 -52.20 10.07
C ILE A 727 15.13 -53.17 9.66
N VAL A 728 15.93 -53.65 10.62
CA VAL A 728 17.11 -54.53 10.38
C VAL A 728 16.73 -55.81 9.63
N GLY A 729 17.46 -56.10 8.55
CA GLY A 729 17.28 -57.31 7.73
C GLY A 729 15.99 -57.41 6.89
N LYS A 730 15.09 -56.41 6.96
CA LYS A 730 13.84 -56.38 6.17
C LYS A 730 14.08 -55.94 4.72
N SER A 731 13.08 -56.10 3.86
CA SER A 731 13.10 -55.52 2.51
C SER A 731 12.88 -54.01 2.55
N ILE A 732 13.38 -53.29 1.54
CA ILE A 732 13.19 -51.84 1.43
C ILE A 732 11.68 -51.50 1.38
N SER A 733 10.88 -52.27 0.62
CA SER A 733 9.43 -52.04 0.54
C SER A 733 8.71 -52.27 1.87
N ASP A 734 9.14 -53.23 2.69
CA ASP A 734 8.55 -53.47 4.03
C ASP A 734 8.94 -52.36 5.02
N VAL A 735 10.16 -51.81 4.89
CA VAL A 735 10.65 -50.72 5.75
C VAL A 735 9.99 -49.40 5.37
N GLN A 736 9.88 -49.12 4.08
CA GLN A 736 9.17 -47.95 3.54
C GLN A 736 7.73 -47.93 4.05
N LYS A 737 6.94 -48.99 3.80
CA LYS A 737 5.55 -49.11 4.28
C LYS A 737 5.42 -49.02 5.80
N TYR A 738 6.39 -49.54 6.56
CA TYR A 738 6.38 -49.44 8.02
C TYR A 738 6.57 -47.99 8.49
N LEU A 739 7.48 -47.25 7.88
CA LEU A 739 7.78 -45.86 8.26
C LEU A 739 6.68 -44.90 7.76
N GLU A 740 6.21 -45.05 6.52
CA GLU A 740 5.05 -44.32 5.98
C GLU A 740 3.75 -44.57 6.78
N SER A 741 3.67 -45.66 7.54
CA SER A 741 2.53 -45.91 8.44
C SER A 741 2.57 -45.17 9.79
N LYS A 742 3.70 -44.54 10.15
CA LYS A 742 3.82 -43.72 11.36
C LYS A 742 3.42 -42.27 11.05
N LYS A 743 2.60 -41.67 11.91
CA LYS A 743 2.16 -40.27 11.79
C LYS A 743 3.38 -39.33 11.78
N GLY A 744 3.40 -38.37 10.85
CA GLY A 744 4.44 -37.34 10.76
C GLY A 744 5.63 -37.67 9.85
N ILE A 745 5.68 -38.85 9.22
CA ILE A 745 6.69 -39.20 8.22
C ILE A 745 6.09 -39.01 6.82
N ALA A 746 6.73 -38.18 5.98
CA ALA A 746 6.34 -37.94 4.59
C ALA A 746 6.95 -38.95 3.61
N GLY A 747 8.13 -39.49 3.93
CA GLY A 747 8.87 -40.40 3.06
C GLY A 747 10.15 -40.92 3.69
N VAL A 748 10.84 -41.80 2.96
CA VAL A 748 12.10 -42.40 3.39
C VAL A 748 13.05 -42.54 2.22
N VAL A 749 14.29 -42.07 2.39
CA VAL A 749 15.37 -42.20 1.40
C VAL A 749 16.36 -43.25 1.88
N PHE A 750 16.80 -44.13 0.97
CA PHE A 750 17.70 -45.24 1.25
C PHE A 750 18.99 -45.11 0.43
N ASP A 751 20.12 -44.85 1.09
CA ASP A 751 21.45 -44.82 0.47
C ASP A 751 22.21 -46.09 0.89
N ILE A 752 22.30 -47.07 -0.02
CA ILE A 752 22.92 -48.38 0.23
C ILE A 752 24.24 -48.47 -0.52
N LYS A 753 25.35 -48.45 0.22
CA LYS A 753 26.70 -48.45 -0.34
C LYS A 753 27.31 -49.84 -0.31
N ARG A 754 27.91 -50.22 -1.45
CA ARG A 754 28.73 -51.43 -1.66
C ARG A 754 27.99 -52.75 -1.41
N TRP A 755 26.82 -52.91 -2.03
CA TRP A 755 26.10 -54.19 -2.06
C TRP A 755 25.85 -54.66 -3.51
N PHE A 756 25.68 -55.97 -3.70
CA PHE A 756 25.55 -56.64 -5.02
C PHE A 756 24.12 -57.10 -5.35
N TRP A 757 23.24 -56.98 -4.36
CA TRP A 757 21.79 -57.20 -4.40
C TRP A 757 21.21 -55.85 -3.93
N ASN A 758 19.95 -55.52 -4.19
CA ASN A 758 19.44 -54.16 -3.88
C ASN A 758 18.20 -54.11 -2.96
N ASP A 759 17.61 -55.24 -2.57
CA ASP A 759 16.21 -55.24 -2.07
C ASP A 759 16.04 -55.26 -0.54
N ARG A 760 17.12 -55.28 0.27
CA ARG A 760 17.08 -55.45 1.73
C ARG A 760 18.13 -54.62 2.48
N LEU A 761 17.85 -54.32 3.74
CA LEU A 761 18.80 -53.67 4.65
C LEU A 761 19.77 -54.69 5.31
N PRO A 762 20.96 -54.23 5.77
CA PRO A 762 21.91 -55.06 6.51
C PRO A 762 21.32 -55.78 7.73
N ILE A 763 21.84 -56.98 8.02
CA ILE A 763 21.48 -57.76 9.23
C ILE A 763 22.23 -57.22 10.46
N ASN A 764 23.43 -56.65 10.27
CA ASN A 764 24.20 -56.03 11.36
C ASN A 764 23.68 -54.62 11.66
N ARG A 765 23.17 -54.40 12.87
CA ARG A 765 22.66 -53.08 13.32
C ARG A 765 23.69 -51.96 13.23
N LYS A 766 24.99 -52.27 13.38
CA LYS A 766 26.07 -51.27 13.30
C LYS A 766 26.35 -50.79 11.86
N ASN A 767 25.73 -51.42 10.87
CA ASN A 767 25.84 -51.05 9.45
C ASN A 767 24.60 -50.30 8.95
N ILE A 768 23.67 -49.93 9.85
CA ILE A 768 22.52 -49.07 9.54
C ILE A 768 22.66 -47.75 10.29
N GLU A 769 22.77 -46.66 9.54
CA GLU A 769 22.67 -45.30 10.05
C GLU A 769 21.25 -44.79 9.81
N VAL A 770 20.60 -44.22 10.82
CA VAL A 770 19.29 -43.56 10.65
C VAL A 770 19.48 -42.06 10.83
N ARG A 771 18.99 -41.29 9.87
CA ARG A 771 18.93 -39.83 9.92
C ARG A 771 17.48 -39.38 9.93
N ILE A 772 17.25 -38.21 10.49
CA ILE A 772 15.98 -37.49 10.39
C ILE A 772 16.33 -36.19 9.70
N GLU A 773 15.66 -35.90 8.60
CA GLU A 773 15.82 -34.69 7.81
C GLU A 773 14.43 -34.09 7.57
N THR A 774 14.32 -32.78 7.67
CA THR A 774 13.05 -32.05 7.45
C THR A 774 12.72 -32.04 5.95
N GLN A 775 11.43 -32.19 5.62
CA GLN A 775 10.93 -32.06 4.23
C GLN A 775 10.85 -30.61 3.76
#